data_AF-A0A928GHY7-F1
#
_entry.id   AF-A0A928GHY7-F1
#
_cell.length_a   1.000
_cell.length_b   1.000
_cell.length_c   1.000
_cell.angle_alpha   90.00
_cell.angle_beta   90.00
_cell.angle_gamma   90.00
#
_symmetry.space_group_name_H-M   'P 1'
#
loop_
_entity.id
_entity.type
_entity.pdbx_description
1 polymer ?
#
loop_
_entity_poly.entity_id
_entity_poly.type
_entity_poly.pdbx_seq_one_letter_code
_entity_poly.pdbx_strand_id
1 'polypeptide(L)'
;MRRRLLLLLTIAWMLSVLTAMADVSPRIFHNYTAADGLADNSAQTIKCTKTGRLVITTAGQINFFDGAKFTYIDPIEENQYPLSEYRGNYHLYFDRFHHMWLKNTHTVSCVDLLVERFAQSIDEEFSKFGVTEKVNDLFVDSTGVAWLLVSQGLYNVKSKVTVKPHAKLNLQDVEVCKNQYVMLFYENGLMEMFDQKTAKKVLETRAYTDADGQKYGESSLLTMGKDVVYQLRNGKKEAILLKYDLNANSWQELLRTPYHLNNMELNDSLLYVPCEYGYWMVNANTGGATHCDELKLETGQTMSTDVNVLAFDRQGGLWLGTEKRGILYSRPFKPPFKVYPWGNPIADHYGTMMNNVNEWPTFRDRTVNCVYKDSRGWTWVGTPQGLQVYRKESDMLPQVYTIKDGLLNNIVHSVVEDDRHNIWVGTSYGISVVLFNADGRVYRINSYNEYDNIPDEVFSNGKAMKLPDGTIVMQGLDHVVEFNPAQFTTLFKNYKFKIYPKLIQLMVNGIDVNTNTVINGRKVLDRALSRLWGVDLDYSENTVTMVFSALNYFRPMQTYYRVRVVGLDDEWRIVTPYDSNGMIDSNGLLHLPLISLRPGHYEVEVQASMLPDEWDTKPYVWTIDINEPWWRTTGMFALFGLLVTVLIFANVFYYMKNANLRAQRNSEEVMLVKRIYNFVERIEGREEIIEPAADNYASADMSVMNDLDPAFVKAINKVKMIVMTERNKKKMNMRRLSNAAGLDPKRFYQLVMDNIFKSPATLIKEARVEDAEKMLRNTKASIEEISKECGFVSPNYFIASFFQKYKVTPQAYRDKR
;
A
#
# COMPACT_ATOMS: atom_id res chain seq x y z
N MET A 1 -57.51 -16.41 28.23
CA MET A 1 -56.55 -15.97 27.20
C MET A 1 -55.79 -14.69 27.55
N ARG A 2 -56.42 -13.49 27.56
CA ARG A 2 -55.72 -12.17 27.63
C ARG A 2 -54.46 -12.09 28.53
N ARG A 3 -54.48 -12.54 29.79
CA ARG A 3 -53.28 -12.53 30.67
C ARG A 3 -52.08 -13.33 30.13
N ARG A 4 -52.29 -14.48 29.47
CA ARG A 4 -51.20 -15.25 28.82
C ARG A 4 -50.67 -14.54 27.56
N LEU A 5 -51.54 -13.87 26.80
CA LEU A 5 -51.12 -13.08 25.64
C LEU A 5 -50.29 -11.86 26.09
N LEU A 6 -50.71 -11.18 27.15
CA LEU A 6 -49.96 -10.06 27.73
C LEU A 6 -48.60 -10.53 28.26
N LEU A 7 -48.54 -11.68 28.94
CA LEU A 7 -47.29 -12.26 29.44
C LEU A 7 -46.34 -12.64 28.28
N LEU A 8 -46.86 -13.25 27.21
CA LEU A 8 -46.07 -13.55 26.01
C LEU A 8 -45.58 -12.28 25.31
N LEU A 9 -46.38 -11.20 25.28
CA LEU A 9 -45.95 -9.91 24.76
C LEU A 9 -44.89 -9.25 25.64
N THR A 10 -44.98 -9.32 26.98
CA THR A 10 -43.92 -8.79 27.86
C THR A 10 -42.66 -9.65 27.84
N ILE A 11 -42.76 -10.96 27.64
CA ILE A 11 -41.61 -11.86 27.44
C ILE A 11 -40.96 -11.60 26.07
N ALA A 12 -41.74 -11.47 25.00
CA ALA A 12 -41.23 -11.10 23.69
C ALA A 12 -40.61 -9.69 23.68
N TRP A 13 -41.17 -8.75 24.43
CA TRP A 13 -40.61 -7.40 24.59
C TRP A 13 -39.32 -7.43 25.41
N MET A 14 -39.26 -8.13 26.55
CA MET A 14 -38.02 -8.30 27.31
C MET A 14 -36.95 -9.06 26.51
N LEU A 15 -37.31 -10.08 25.73
CA LEU A 15 -36.41 -10.73 24.78
C LEU A 15 -35.93 -9.75 23.70
N SER A 16 -36.81 -8.89 23.17
CA SER A 16 -36.42 -7.88 22.17
C SER A 16 -35.46 -6.83 22.75
N VAL A 17 -35.63 -6.46 24.02
CA VAL A 17 -34.72 -5.56 24.77
C VAL A 17 -33.40 -6.27 25.07
N LEU A 18 -33.42 -7.56 25.44
CA LEU A 18 -32.21 -8.38 25.59
C LEU A 18 -31.47 -8.60 24.26
N THR A 19 -32.15 -8.65 23.11
CA THR A 19 -31.49 -8.64 21.79
C THR A 19 -31.09 -7.25 21.31
N ALA A 20 -31.68 -6.18 21.85
CA ALA A 20 -31.23 -4.81 21.62
C ALA A 20 -29.97 -4.49 22.46
N MET A 21 -29.86 -5.10 23.63
CA MET A 21 -28.59 -5.32 24.34
C MET A 21 -27.88 -6.58 23.80
N ALA A 22 -27.71 -6.64 22.48
CA ALA A 22 -26.72 -7.53 21.88
C ALA A 22 -25.35 -7.13 22.43
N ASP A 23 -24.86 -7.92 23.39
CA ASP A 23 -23.64 -7.65 24.14
C ASP A 23 -22.45 -7.53 23.18
N VAL A 24 -22.01 -6.29 22.94
CA VAL A 24 -21.00 -5.97 21.93
C VAL A 24 -19.65 -6.43 22.45
N SER A 25 -19.39 -7.72 22.21
CA SER A 25 -18.22 -8.44 22.72
C SER A 25 -16.95 -7.62 22.50
N PRO A 26 -16.17 -7.34 23.56
CA PRO A 26 -15.15 -6.30 23.54
C PRO A 26 -14.13 -6.56 22.42
N ARG A 27 -14.05 -5.59 21.51
CA ARG A 27 -13.17 -5.65 20.34
C ARG A 27 -11.71 -5.71 20.76
N ILE A 28 -10.98 -6.65 20.17
CA ILE A 28 -9.52 -6.74 20.25
C ILE A 28 -8.94 -6.02 19.03
N PHE A 29 -7.85 -5.28 19.24
CA PHE A 29 -7.21 -4.43 18.24
C PHE A 29 -5.73 -4.80 18.01
N HIS A 30 -5.37 -5.01 16.75
CA HIS A 30 -4.00 -4.90 16.23
C HIS A 30 -3.61 -3.41 16.14
N ASN A 31 -2.33 -3.06 16.15
CA ASN A 31 -1.88 -1.67 15.99
C ASN A 31 -0.86 -1.52 14.86
N TYR A 32 -1.14 -0.61 13.92
CA TYR A 32 -0.25 -0.22 12.83
C TYR A 32 0.33 1.17 13.07
N THR A 33 1.65 1.31 12.94
CA THR A 33 2.42 2.50 13.28
C THR A 33 3.36 2.90 12.14
N ALA A 34 4.15 3.96 12.35
CA ALA A 34 5.21 4.33 11.43
C ALA A 34 6.34 3.29 11.30
N ALA A 35 6.45 2.32 12.23
CA ALA A 35 7.34 1.16 12.05
C ALA A 35 6.85 0.21 10.94
N ASP A 36 5.54 0.19 10.72
CA ASP A 36 4.83 -0.67 9.75
C ASP A 36 4.66 0.00 8.38
N GLY A 37 5.20 1.21 8.21
CA GLY A 37 5.23 1.98 6.96
C GLY A 37 4.23 3.13 6.87
N LEU A 38 3.44 3.40 7.91
CA LEU A 38 2.59 4.59 7.99
C LEU A 38 3.47 5.87 8.04
N ALA A 39 3.10 6.95 7.35
CA ALA A 39 3.95 8.14 7.26
C ALA A 39 4.13 8.89 8.60
N ASP A 40 3.12 8.84 9.48
CA ASP A 40 3.13 9.44 10.82
C ASP A 40 2.06 8.78 11.71
N ASN A 41 2.23 8.82 13.03
CA ASN A 41 1.34 8.15 13.99
C ASN A 41 0.04 8.93 14.33
N SER A 42 -0.15 10.14 13.79
CA SER A 42 -1.32 10.99 14.09
C SER A 42 -2.37 10.89 12.97
N ALA A 43 -3.28 9.94 13.10
CA ALA A 43 -4.32 9.69 12.11
C ALA A 43 -5.46 10.73 12.22
N GLN A 44 -5.60 11.58 11.20
CA GLN A 44 -6.55 12.69 11.15
C GLN A 44 -7.89 12.30 10.52
N THR A 45 -7.86 11.53 9.42
CA THR A 45 -9.07 10.95 8.82
C THR A 45 -8.78 9.55 8.29
N ILE A 46 -9.77 8.67 8.32
CA ILE A 46 -9.75 7.35 7.66
C ILE A 46 -11.04 7.20 6.86
N LYS A 47 -10.96 6.74 5.61
CA LYS A 47 -12.14 6.26 4.85
C LYS A 47 -11.78 5.03 4.01
N CYS A 48 -12.71 4.08 3.93
CA CYS A 48 -12.60 2.95 3.01
C CYS A 48 -13.15 3.34 1.62
N THR A 49 -12.36 3.08 0.57
CA THR A 49 -12.84 3.33 -0.81
C THR A 49 -13.90 2.29 -1.21
N LYS A 50 -14.77 2.65 -2.17
CA LYS A 50 -15.74 1.70 -2.78
C LYS A 50 -15.06 0.45 -3.39
N THR A 51 -13.77 0.54 -3.70
CA THR A 51 -12.90 -0.58 -4.12
C THR A 51 -12.45 -1.49 -2.97
N GLY A 52 -12.18 -0.94 -1.78
CA GLY A 52 -11.74 -1.66 -0.58
C GLY A 52 -10.48 -1.06 0.06
N ARG A 53 -9.53 -0.55 -0.75
CA ARG A 53 -8.31 0.16 -0.31
C ARG A 53 -8.69 1.25 0.70
N LEU A 54 -7.99 1.31 1.83
CA LEU A 54 -8.18 2.38 2.81
C LEU A 54 -7.36 3.61 2.41
N VAL A 55 -7.87 4.79 2.75
CA VAL A 55 -7.12 6.06 2.71
C VAL A 55 -7.07 6.61 4.13
N ILE A 56 -5.88 7.00 4.58
CA ILE A 56 -5.64 7.62 5.89
C ILE A 56 -4.85 8.91 5.70
N THR A 57 -5.41 10.05 6.11
CA THR A 57 -4.62 11.29 6.20
C THR A 57 -3.96 11.35 7.56
N THR A 58 -2.63 11.43 7.60
CA THR A 58 -1.86 11.69 8.83
C THR A 58 -1.60 13.19 8.99
N ALA A 59 -0.69 13.61 9.87
CA ALA A 59 -0.32 15.01 10.05
C ALA A 59 0.53 15.57 8.86
N GLY A 60 -0.06 15.60 7.66
CA GLY A 60 0.48 16.20 6.45
C GLY A 60 0.40 15.30 5.22
N GLN A 61 0.54 13.98 5.39
CA GLN A 61 0.62 13.01 4.29
C GLN A 61 -0.72 12.28 4.07
N ILE A 62 -0.86 11.75 2.85
CA ILE A 62 -1.97 10.89 2.46
C ILE A 62 -1.43 9.48 2.29
N ASN A 63 -1.86 8.57 3.15
CA ASN A 63 -1.49 7.17 3.16
C ASN A 63 -2.60 6.33 2.53
N PHE A 64 -2.22 5.27 1.84
CA PHE A 64 -3.10 4.25 1.32
C PHE A 64 -2.66 2.89 1.83
N PHE A 65 -3.59 2.10 2.38
CA PHE A 65 -3.32 0.73 2.82
C PHE A 65 -4.00 -0.27 1.89
N ASP A 66 -3.19 -1.11 1.25
CA ASP A 66 -3.61 -2.04 0.19
C ASP A 66 -3.87 -3.47 0.67
N GLY A 67 -3.86 -3.70 1.98
CA GLY A 67 -4.02 -5.03 2.59
C GLY A 67 -2.73 -5.61 3.13
N ALA A 68 -1.58 -5.10 2.68
CA ALA A 68 -0.26 -5.59 3.10
C ALA A 68 0.75 -4.48 3.40
N LYS A 69 0.73 -3.38 2.63
CA LYS A 69 1.69 -2.27 2.78
C LYS A 69 0.98 -0.91 2.82
N PHE A 70 1.57 0.01 3.57
CA PHE A 70 1.28 1.42 3.47
C PHE A 70 2.08 2.03 2.31
N THR A 71 1.43 2.90 1.56
CA THR A 71 2.04 3.71 0.49
C THR A 71 1.54 5.15 0.66
N TYR A 72 2.41 6.15 0.63
CA TYR A 72 2.01 7.53 0.90
C TYR A 72 2.42 8.51 -0.20
N ILE A 73 1.66 9.61 -0.30
CA ILE A 73 1.95 10.76 -1.14
C ILE A 73 2.34 11.92 -0.21
N ASP A 74 3.57 12.42 -0.38
CA ASP A 74 4.03 13.63 0.30
C ASP A 74 3.40 14.90 -0.32
N PRO A 75 2.98 15.89 0.50
CA PRO A 75 2.56 17.18 0.01
C PRO A 75 3.76 17.99 -0.52
N ILE A 76 3.49 18.88 -1.48
CA ILE A 76 4.40 19.97 -1.87
C ILE A 76 3.82 21.26 -1.28
N GLU A 77 4.66 22.13 -0.74
CA GLU A 77 4.26 23.39 -0.08
C GLU A 77 3.41 24.31 -0.99
N GLU A 78 3.52 24.15 -2.31
CA GLU A 78 2.83 24.92 -3.35
C GLU A 78 1.37 24.46 -3.58
N ASN A 79 0.94 23.33 -3.00
CA ASN A 79 -0.33 22.65 -3.34
C ASN A 79 -1.54 23.02 -2.45
N GLN A 80 -1.50 24.15 -1.73
CA GLN A 80 -2.58 24.60 -0.83
C GLN A 80 -3.32 25.83 -1.39
N TYR A 81 -4.64 25.74 -1.45
CA TYR A 81 -5.53 26.83 -1.86
C TYR A 81 -6.25 27.48 -0.67
N PRO A 82 -6.32 28.82 -0.57
CA PRO A 82 -6.87 29.53 0.59
C PRO A 82 -8.41 29.68 0.56
N LEU A 83 -9.11 28.93 1.41
CA LEU A 83 -10.56 29.02 1.63
C LEU A 83 -10.87 30.03 2.74
N SER A 84 -11.43 31.20 2.40
CA SER A 84 -11.61 32.29 3.37
C SER A 84 -12.76 32.10 4.37
N GLU A 85 -13.77 31.28 4.07
CA GLU A 85 -14.89 31.04 5.01
C GLU A 85 -14.77 29.71 5.78
N TYR A 86 -13.84 28.84 5.39
CA TYR A 86 -13.68 27.53 6.04
C TYR A 86 -12.88 27.61 7.34
N ARG A 87 -13.59 27.53 8.46
CA ARG A 87 -13.05 27.62 9.83
C ARG A 87 -12.92 26.27 10.55
N GLY A 88 -13.22 25.16 9.86
CA GLY A 88 -13.16 23.82 10.42
C GLY A 88 -11.74 23.22 10.48
N ASN A 89 -11.65 21.99 10.99
CA ASN A 89 -10.42 21.20 11.05
C ASN A 89 -10.25 20.36 9.76
N TYR A 90 -9.58 19.21 9.85
CA TYR A 90 -9.46 18.27 8.73
C TYR A 90 -10.82 17.74 8.25
N HIS A 91 -11.07 17.81 6.95
CA HIS A 91 -12.22 17.16 6.30
C HIS A 91 -11.78 16.56 4.97
N LEU A 92 -12.07 15.28 4.75
CA LEU A 92 -11.69 14.53 3.55
C LEU A 92 -12.91 14.23 2.67
N TYR A 93 -12.95 14.81 1.47
CA TYR A 93 -13.99 14.55 0.48
C TYR A 93 -13.45 13.75 -0.73
N PHE A 94 -14.29 12.91 -1.31
CA PHE A 94 -14.04 12.22 -2.58
C PHE A 94 -15.09 12.63 -3.60
N ASP A 95 -14.68 13.24 -4.70
CA ASP A 95 -15.62 13.64 -5.76
C ASP A 95 -15.77 12.56 -6.85
N ARG A 96 -16.79 12.75 -7.69
CA ARG A 96 -17.09 11.87 -8.84
C ARG A 96 -16.22 12.11 -10.08
N PHE A 97 -15.27 13.04 -10.02
CA PHE A 97 -14.31 13.37 -11.07
C PHE A 97 -12.92 12.76 -10.81
N HIS A 98 -12.79 11.98 -9.73
CA HIS A 98 -11.58 11.32 -9.24
C HIS A 98 -10.61 12.21 -8.46
N HIS A 99 -11.06 13.36 -7.97
CA HIS A 99 -10.29 14.11 -6.98
C HIS A 99 -10.58 13.65 -5.56
N MET A 100 -9.59 13.86 -4.71
CA MET A 100 -9.72 13.79 -3.26
C MET A 100 -9.33 15.15 -2.68
N TRP A 101 -10.29 15.81 -2.04
CA TRP A 101 -10.13 17.15 -1.49
C TRP A 101 -9.91 17.04 0.02
N LEU A 102 -8.73 17.46 0.48
CA LEU A 102 -8.36 17.52 1.89
C LEU A 102 -8.44 18.97 2.35
N LYS A 103 -9.52 19.32 3.04
CA LYS A 103 -9.66 20.61 3.70
C LYS A 103 -8.93 20.59 5.04
N ASN A 104 -8.35 21.72 5.41
CA ASN A 104 -7.85 22.04 6.75
C ASN A 104 -8.18 23.52 7.04
N THR A 105 -7.94 24.04 8.24
CA THR A 105 -8.36 25.39 8.61
C THR A 105 -7.88 26.45 7.60
N HIS A 106 -8.81 27.21 7.03
CA HIS A 106 -8.63 28.18 5.93
C HIS A 106 -7.96 27.67 4.63
N THR A 107 -7.85 26.35 4.42
CA THR A 107 -7.08 25.77 3.31
C THR A 107 -7.73 24.52 2.70
N VAL A 108 -7.42 24.23 1.44
CA VAL A 108 -7.69 22.93 0.81
C VAL A 108 -6.53 22.49 -0.08
N SER A 109 -6.21 21.21 -0.03
CA SER A 109 -5.34 20.53 -1.00
C SER A 109 -6.16 19.56 -1.84
N CYS A 110 -5.76 19.34 -3.09
CA CYS A 110 -6.38 18.38 -4.00
C CYS A 110 -5.38 17.29 -4.42
N VAL A 111 -5.80 16.03 -4.39
CA VAL A 111 -5.10 14.89 -5.03
C VAL A 111 -5.93 14.36 -6.19
N ASP A 112 -5.33 14.33 -7.38
CA ASP A 112 -5.85 13.62 -8.53
C ASP A 112 -5.56 12.11 -8.38
N LEU A 113 -6.63 11.33 -8.19
CA LEU A 113 -6.58 9.89 -8.08
C LEU A 113 -6.49 9.18 -9.45
N LEU A 114 -6.35 9.91 -10.57
CA LEU A 114 -5.98 9.36 -11.87
C LEU A 114 -4.46 9.12 -11.99
N VAL A 115 -3.65 9.98 -11.38
CA VAL A 115 -2.18 9.86 -11.33
C VAL A 115 -1.62 9.50 -9.96
N GLU A 116 -2.47 9.51 -8.93
CA GLU A 116 -2.14 9.38 -7.49
C GLU A 116 -1.08 10.41 -7.06
N ARG A 117 -1.42 11.71 -7.25
CA ARG A 117 -0.57 12.87 -6.89
C ARG A 117 -1.42 14.08 -6.50
N PHE A 118 -0.82 15.00 -5.75
CA PHE A 118 -1.40 16.34 -5.60
C PHE A 118 -1.51 17.08 -6.95
N ALA A 119 -2.59 17.85 -7.12
CA ALA A 119 -2.78 18.75 -8.26
C ALA A 119 -1.76 19.91 -8.21
N GLN A 120 -1.24 20.32 -9.38
CA GLN A 120 -0.25 21.40 -9.47
C GLN A 120 -0.86 22.81 -9.33
N SER A 121 -2.15 22.95 -9.63
CA SER A 121 -2.88 24.22 -9.54
C SER A 121 -4.36 23.92 -9.26
N ILE A 122 -4.84 24.36 -8.09
CA ILE A 122 -6.24 24.14 -7.70
C ILE A 122 -7.18 25.10 -8.44
N ASP A 123 -6.71 26.30 -8.82
CA ASP A 123 -7.42 27.20 -9.73
C ASP A 123 -7.65 26.59 -11.11
N GLU A 124 -6.74 25.74 -11.60
CA GLU A 124 -6.96 24.98 -12.84
C GLU A 124 -8.05 23.90 -12.67
N GLU A 125 -8.10 23.21 -11.53
CA GLU A 125 -9.18 22.24 -11.25
C GLU A 125 -10.55 22.93 -11.12
N PHE A 126 -10.62 24.09 -10.45
CA PHE A 126 -11.85 24.90 -10.41
C PHE A 126 -12.21 25.47 -11.79
N SER A 127 -11.23 25.81 -12.62
CA SER A 127 -11.45 26.22 -14.00
C SER A 127 -12.03 25.10 -14.86
N LYS A 128 -11.58 23.84 -14.69
CA LYS A 128 -12.20 22.66 -15.32
C LYS A 128 -13.65 22.44 -14.86
N PHE A 129 -13.99 22.85 -13.63
CA PHE A 129 -15.37 22.88 -13.13
C PHE A 129 -16.19 24.08 -13.65
N GLY A 130 -15.58 25.02 -14.37
CA GLY A 130 -16.23 26.21 -14.94
C GLY A 130 -16.29 27.40 -13.98
N VAL A 131 -15.44 27.44 -12.94
CA VAL A 131 -15.31 28.55 -12.00
C VAL A 131 -13.95 29.20 -12.18
N THR A 132 -13.93 30.47 -12.59
CA THR A 132 -12.72 31.30 -12.76
C THR A 132 -12.68 32.47 -11.77
N GLU A 133 -13.63 32.55 -10.85
CA GLU A 133 -13.60 33.47 -9.71
C GLU A 133 -13.08 32.74 -8.46
N LYS A 134 -12.67 33.49 -7.43
CA LYS A 134 -12.14 32.90 -6.21
C LYS A 134 -13.19 32.03 -5.51
N VAL A 135 -12.82 30.79 -5.16
CA VAL A 135 -13.60 29.92 -4.29
C VAL A 135 -13.33 30.28 -2.82
N ASN A 136 -14.39 30.47 -2.04
CA ASN A 136 -14.34 30.85 -0.63
C ASN A 136 -14.50 29.65 0.32
N ASP A 137 -15.25 28.63 -0.11
CA ASP A 137 -15.32 27.31 0.53
C ASP A 137 -15.73 26.21 -0.49
N LEU A 138 -15.47 24.94 -0.17
CA LEU A 138 -15.77 23.74 -0.96
C LEU A 138 -16.49 22.67 -0.11
N PHE A 139 -17.50 22.04 -0.68
CA PHE A 139 -18.22 20.90 -0.10
C PHE A 139 -18.39 19.80 -1.15
N VAL A 140 -18.55 18.55 -0.74
CA VAL A 140 -18.94 17.45 -1.64
C VAL A 140 -20.05 16.63 -0.98
N ASP A 141 -21.18 16.50 -1.66
CA ASP A 141 -22.34 15.75 -1.14
C ASP A 141 -22.15 14.23 -1.19
N SER A 142 -23.02 13.47 -0.52
CA SER A 142 -23.02 12.00 -0.52
C SER A 142 -23.15 11.36 -1.92
N THR A 143 -23.56 12.12 -2.95
CA THR A 143 -23.61 11.67 -4.35
C THR A 143 -22.29 11.85 -5.09
N GLY A 144 -21.29 12.48 -4.44
CA GLY A 144 -19.97 12.79 -4.97
C GLY A 144 -19.95 14.05 -5.85
N VAL A 145 -20.92 14.95 -5.72
CA VAL A 145 -20.94 16.22 -6.47
C VAL A 145 -20.33 17.32 -5.64
N ALA A 146 -19.33 18.01 -6.22
CA ALA A 146 -18.72 19.18 -5.61
C ALA A 146 -19.63 20.41 -5.71
N TRP A 147 -19.64 21.19 -4.63
CA TRP A 147 -20.32 22.47 -4.49
C TRP A 147 -19.28 23.52 -4.08
N LEU A 148 -19.22 24.64 -4.80
CA LEU A 148 -18.22 25.69 -4.61
C LEU A 148 -18.90 26.97 -4.15
N LEU A 149 -18.51 27.51 -3.00
CA LEU A 149 -19.00 28.79 -2.50
C LEU A 149 -18.22 29.92 -3.16
N VAL A 150 -18.89 30.70 -4.00
CA VAL A 150 -18.34 31.80 -4.82
C VAL A 150 -19.12 33.10 -4.57
N SER A 151 -18.73 34.23 -5.19
CA SER A 151 -19.36 35.55 -4.90
C SER A 151 -20.87 35.58 -5.18
N GLN A 152 -21.35 34.76 -6.11
CA GLN A 152 -22.76 34.69 -6.52
C GLN A 152 -23.61 33.74 -5.65
N GLY A 153 -23.00 32.94 -4.78
CA GLY A 153 -23.65 31.91 -3.97
C GLY A 153 -22.93 30.55 -4.03
N LEU A 154 -23.65 29.48 -3.69
CA LEU A 154 -23.16 28.10 -3.74
C LEU A 154 -23.44 27.48 -5.12
N TYR A 155 -22.39 27.27 -5.90
CA TYR A 155 -22.44 26.76 -7.27
C TYR A 155 -22.31 25.23 -7.31
N ASN A 156 -23.26 24.56 -7.99
CA ASN A 156 -23.23 23.12 -8.21
C ASN A 156 -22.41 22.77 -9.46
N VAL A 157 -21.30 22.03 -9.29
CA VAL A 157 -20.38 21.70 -10.40
C VAL A 157 -21.03 20.82 -11.48
N LYS A 158 -22.06 20.03 -11.14
CA LYS A 158 -22.75 19.09 -12.05
C LYS A 158 -23.92 19.74 -12.81
N SER A 159 -24.78 20.51 -12.14
CA SER A 159 -25.96 21.13 -12.76
C SER A 159 -25.69 22.53 -13.31
N LYS A 160 -24.57 23.16 -12.92
CA LYS A 160 -24.23 24.56 -13.24
C LYS A 160 -25.21 25.60 -12.69
N VAL A 161 -26.03 25.19 -11.71
CA VAL A 161 -26.98 26.06 -10.99
C VAL A 161 -26.34 26.60 -9.71
N THR A 162 -26.53 27.89 -9.43
CA THR A 162 -26.11 28.52 -8.17
C THR A 162 -27.30 28.72 -7.25
N VAL A 163 -27.22 28.15 -6.04
CA VAL A 163 -28.17 28.40 -4.94
C VAL A 163 -27.64 29.57 -4.11
N LYS A 164 -28.51 30.47 -3.66
CA LYS A 164 -28.10 31.62 -2.81
C LYS A 164 -28.25 31.26 -1.32
N PRO A 165 -27.14 31.15 -0.55
CA PRO A 165 -27.20 30.87 0.88
C PRO A 165 -27.78 32.03 1.69
N HIS A 166 -28.17 31.79 2.93
CA HIS A 166 -28.58 32.82 3.87
C HIS A 166 -27.50 33.92 4.07
N ALA A 167 -27.79 35.14 3.62
CA ALA A 167 -26.83 36.24 3.41
C ALA A 167 -26.17 36.87 4.68
N LYS A 168 -26.35 36.27 5.86
CA LYS A 168 -25.77 36.74 7.15
C LYS A 168 -25.24 35.63 8.06
N LEU A 169 -25.27 34.37 7.63
CA LEU A 169 -24.84 33.23 8.45
C LEU A 169 -23.79 32.43 7.69
N ASN A 170 -22.72 32.01 8.35
CA ASN A 170 -21.73 31.16 7.73
C ASN A 170 -22.33 29.79 7.40
N LEU A 171 -22.12 29.34 6.16
CA LEU A 171 -22.47 28.01 5.69
C LEU A 171 -21.39 27.04 6.18
N GLN A 172 -21.78 25.96 6.85
CA GLN A 172 -20.84 25.01 7.44
C GLN A 172 -20.91 23.61 6.84
N ASP A 173 -22.02 23.26 6.20
CA ASP A 173 -22.18 21.95 5.57
C ASP A 173 -23.26 21.93 4.49
N VAL A 174 -23.16 20.96 3.58
CA VAL A 174 -24.01 20.82 2.39
C VAL A 174 -24.25 19.34 2.11
N GLU A 175 -25.52 18.93 2.02
CA GLU A 175 -25.88 17.54 1.69
C GLU A 175 -27.12 17.47 0.78
N VAL A 176 -27.19 16.43 -0.05
CA VAL A 176 -28.26 16.21 -1.02
C VAL A 176 -29.18 15.08 -0.57
N CYS A 177 -30.49 15.36 -0.54
CA CYS A 177 -31.51 14.34 -0.25
C CYS A 177 -32.43 14.10 -1.46
N LYS A 178 -32.88 12.84 -1.58
CA LYS A 178 -33.85 12.36 -2.58
C LYS A 178 -33.45 12.67 -4.04
N ASN A 179 -32.15 12.92 -4.29
CA ASN A 179 -31.55 13.34 -5.57
C ASN A 179 -32.19 14.60 -6.22
N GLN A 180 -32.93 15.40 -5.46
CA GLN A 180 -33.63 16.59 -5.95
C GLN A 180 -33.36 17.84 -5.10
N TYR A 181 -33.18 17.68 -3.79
CA TYR A 181 -33.05 18.79 -2.87
C TYR A 181 -31.62 18.89 -2.33
N VAL A 182 -31.17 20.11 -2.03
CA VAL A 182 -29.92 20.37 -1.31
C VAL A 182 -30.27 21.04 0.02
N MET A 183 -29.66 20.57 1.10
CA MET A 183 -29.80 21.07 2.46
C MET A 183 -28.53 21.85 2.81
N LEU A 184 -28.70 23.08 3.26
CA LEU A 184 -27.64 24.00 3.65
C LEU A 184 -27.68 24.21 5.17
N PHE A 185 -26.58 23.90 5.85
CA PHE A 185 -26.52 23.91 7.32
C PHE A 185 -25.63 25.06 7.81
N TYR A 186 -26.16 25.88 8.72
CA TYR A 186 -25.55 27.14 9.16
C TYR A 186 -25.05 27.11 10.60
N GLU A 187 -24.15 28.05 10.93
CA GLU A 187 -23.47 28.14 12.24
C GLU A 187 -24.39 28.21 13.47
N ASN A 188 -25.61 28.73 13.33
CA ASN A 188 -26.59 28.81 14.43
C ASN A 188 -27.58 27.63 14.49
N GLY A 189 -27.34 26.55 13.72
CA GLY A 189 -28.24 25.39 13.66
C GLY A 189 -29.49 25.58 12.79
N LEU A 190 -29.56 26.66 11.99
CA LEU A 190 -30.51 26.79 10.89
C LEU A 190 -30.17 25.78 9.78
N MET A 191 -31.19 25.14 9.21
CA MET A 191 -31.09 24.39 7.96
C MET A 191 -32.13 24.92 6.96
N GLU A 192 -31.66 25.28 5.77
CA GLU A 192 -32.50 25.65 4.62
C GLU A 192 -32.42 24.57 3.54
N MET A 193 -33.55 24.21 2.92
CA MET A 193 -33.60 23.20 1.86
C MET A 193 -34.07 23.82 0.54
N PHE A 194 -33.34 23.59 -0.55
CA PHE A 194 -33.62 24.16 -1.88
C PHE A 194 -33.78 23.06 -2.94
N ASP A 195 -34.65 23.27 -3.92
CA ASP A 195 -34.72 22.43 -5.12
C ASP A 195 -33.54 22.75 -6.06
N GLN A 196 -32.74 21.72 -6.40
CA GLN A 196 -31.47 21.88 -7.12
C GLN A 196 -31.59 22.35 -8.57
N LYS A 197 -32.80 22.28 -9.16
CA LYS A 197 -33.04 22.70 -10.56
C LYS A 197 -33.53 24.13 -10.66
N THR A 198 -34.35 24.55 -9.69
CA THR A 198 -35.02 25.86 -9.68
C THR A 198 -34.37 26.87 -8.72
N ALA A 199 -33.44 26.42 -7.86
CA ALA A 199 -32.79 27.21 -6.81
C ALA A 199 -33.78 27.89 -5.83
N LYS A 200 -35.02 27.40 -5.75
CA LYS A 200 -36.05 27.91 -4.82
C LYS A 200 -35.95 27.20 -3.48
N LYS A 201 -36.08 27.95 -2.38
CA LYS A 201 -36.23 27.38 -1.03
C LYS A 201 -37.57 26.65 -0.93
N VAL A 202 -37.54 25.47 -0.32
CA VAL A 202 -38.66 24.52 -0.15
C VAL A 202 -38.96 24.30 1.34
N LEU A 203 -37.93 24.29 2.19
CA LEU A 203 -38.05 24.14 3.64
C LEU A 203 -37.08 25.10 4.36
N GLU A 204 -37.43 25.47 5.58
CA GLU A 204 -36.55 26.05 6.58
C GLU A 204 -36.87 25.40 7.93
N THR A 205 -35.85 25.06 8.72
CA THR A 205 -36.01 24.43 10.05
C THR A 205 -34.78 24.72 10.91
N ARG A 206 -34.87 24.47 12.23
CA ARG A 206 -33.76 24.65 13.18
C ARG A 206 -33.55 23.39 14.02
N ALA A 207 -32.30 23.02 14.20
CA ALA A 207 -31.93 21.81 14.93
C ALA A 207 -32.12 21.91 16.44
N TYR A 208 -32.02 23.13 16.99
CA TYR A 208 -32.13 23.43 18.42
C TYR A 208 -32.48 24.92 18.63
N THR A 209 -32.58 25.34 19.89
CA THR A 209 -32.87 26.73 20.29
C THR A 209 -31.70 27.68 19.97
N ASP A 210 -31.97 28.98 19.85
CA ASP A 210 -30.91 29.99 19.61
C ASP A 210 -29.84 30.04 20.73
N ALA A 211 -30.15 29.55 21.94
CA ALA A 211 -29.17 29.44 23.04
C ALA A 211 -28.15 28.32 22.77
N ASP A 212 -28.60 27.17 22.26
CA ASP A 212 -27.70 26.11 21.76
C ASP A 212 -27.02 26.54 20.45
N GLY A 213 -27.66 27.38 19.64
CA GLY A 213 -27.08 28.01 18.45
C GLY A 213 -25.92 28.98 18.71
N GLN A 214 -25.79 29.51 19.93
CA GLN A 214 -24.60 30.27 20.36
C GLN A 214 -23.48 29.37 20.91
N LYS A 215 -23.77 28.11 21.21
CA LYS A 215 -22.81 27.12 21.74
C LYS A 215 -22.18 26.32 20.62
N TYR A 216 -22.99 25.54 19.90
CA TYR A 216 -22.51 24.51 18.97
C TYR A 216 -22.30 25.07 17.55
N GLY A 217 -21.63 26.22 17.47
CA GLY A 217 -21.35 26.93 16.24
C GLY A 217 -19.97 26.69 15.65
N GLU A 218 -19.11 25.88 16.29
CA GLU A 218 -17.70 25.76 15.92
C GLU A 218 -17.46 24.73 14.80
N SER A 219 -18.29 23.68 14.71
CA SER A 219 -18.20 22.68 13.65
C SER A 219 -19.55 22.17 13.15
N SER A 220 -19.51 21.60 11.94
CA SER A 220 -20.51 20.65 11.43
C SER A 220 -19.79 19.40 10.92
N LEU A 221 -20.43 18.25 11.10
CA LEU A 221 -20.15 17.03 10.35
C LEU A 221 -21.47 16.31 10.09
N LEU A 222 -21.67 15.83 8.86
CA LEU A 222 -22.86 15.09 8.45
C LEU A 222 -22.56 13.62 8.14
N THR A 223 -23.58 12.77 8.27
CA THR A 223 -23.63 11.44 7.67
C THR A 223 -25.06 11.07 7.31
N MET A 224 -25.25 10.50 6.12
CA MET A 224 -26.56 10.12 5.59
C MET A 224 -26.94 8.69 5.98
N GLY A 225 -28.09 8.56 6.65
CA GLY A 225 -28.87 7.32 6.73
C GLY A 225 -29.86 7.21 5.56
N LYS A 226 -30.65 6.14 5.55
CA LYS A 226 -31.56 5.79 4.42
C LYS A 226 -32.63 6.87 4.12
N ASP A 227 -33.16 7.49 5.17
CA ASP A 227 -34.18 8.55 5.13
C ASP A 227 -33.90 9.62 6.21
N VAL A 228 -32.65 9.73 6.66
CA VAL A 228 -32.25 10.45 7.87
C VAL A 228 -30.91 11.13 7.65
N VAL A 229 -30.74 12.34 8.18
CA VAL A 229 -29.44 13.01 8.30
C VAL A 229 -28.99 12.94 9.75
N TYR A 230 -27.76 12.50 10.01
CA TYR A 230 -27.10 12.67 11.30
C TYR A 230 -26.19 13.88 11.22
N GLN A 231 -26.27 14.77 12.22
CA GLN A 231 -25.40 15.94 12.32
C GLN A 231 -24.73 15.99 13.68
N LEU A 232 -23.41 16.16 13.67
CA LEU A 232 -22.60 16.43 14.85
C LEU A 232 -22.18 17.90 14.84
N ARG A 233 -22.25 18.52 16.02
CA ARG A 233 -21.93 19.92 16.24
C ARG A 233 -21.08 20.06 17.50
N ASN A 234 -19.89 20.65 17.37
CA ASN A 234 -19.05 21.01 18.53
C ASN A 234 -19.23 22.50 18.89
N GLY A 235 -19.07 22.78 20.18
CA GLY A 235 -18.86 24.10 20.78
C GLY A 235 -17.75 24.01 21.84
N LYS A 236 -17.26 25.14 22.35
CA LYS A 236 -15.97 25.30 23.08
C LYS A 236 -15.45 24.12 23.91
N LYS A 237 -16.30 23.46 24.70
CA LYS A 237 -16.01 22.23 25.46
C LYS A 237 -17.23 21.31 25.56
N GLU A 238 -18.07 21.27 24.53
CA GLU A 238 -19.27 20.45 24.51
C GLU A 238 -19.67 20.07 23.08
N ALA A 239 -20.36 18.94 22.93
CA ALA A 239 -20.86 18.50 21.63
C ALA A 239 -22.31 18.02 21.72
N ILE A 240 -23.01 18.10 20.61
CA ILE A 240 -24.37 17.59 20.44
C ILE A 240 -24.48 16.79 19.13
N LEU A 241 -25.03 15.59 19.23
CA LEU A 241 -25.34 14.69 18.13
C LEU A 241 -26.84 14.70 17.89
N LEU A 242 -27.21 15.00 16.65
CA LEU A 242 -28.57 15.27 16.21
C LEU A 242 -28.97 14.35 15.06
N LYS A 243 -30.27 14.09 14.98
CA LYS A 243 -30.92 13.30 13.95
C LYS A 243 -32.03 14.13 13.31
N TYR A 244 -32.04 14.23 11.99
CA TYR A 244 -33.10 14.86 11.22
C TYR A 244 -33.80 13.83 10.34
N ASP A 245 -35.11 13.66 10.53
CA ASP A 245 -35.92 12.73 9.74
C ASP A 245 -36.47 13.41 8.47
N LEU A 246 -36.13 12.88 7.30
CA LEU A 246 -36.49 13.46 5.99
C LEU A 246 -37.95 13.25 5.57
N ASN A 247 -38.75 12.58 6.40
CA ASN A 247 -40.16 12.29 6.14
C ASN A 247 -41.08 12.92 7.19
N ALA A 248 -40.67 12.94 8.47
CA ALA A 248 -41.34 13.70 9.53
C ALA A 248 -40.92 15.19 9.56
N ASN A 249 -39.82 15.57 8.90
CA ASN A 249 -39.20 16.89 8.91
C ASN A 249 -38.83 17.40 10.31
N SER A 250 -38.57 16.48 11.24
CA SER A 250 -38.34 16.74 12.67
C SER A 250 -36.89 16.47 13.08
N TRP A 251 -36.39 17.29 14.00
CA TRP A 251 -35.10 17.08 14.68
C TRP A 251 -35.28 16.32 15.99
N GLN A 252 -34.28 15.49 16.33
CA GLN A 252 -34.17 14.72 17.56
C GLN A 252 -32.72 14.79 18.07
N GLU A 253 -32.51 15.05 19.35
CA GLU A 253 -31.22 14.89 20.03
C GLU A 253 -30.97 13.41 20.35
N LEU A 254 -29.76 12.91 20.07
CA LEU A 254 -29.35 11.53 20.34
C LEU A 254 -28.32 11.41 21.46
N LEU A 255 -27.38 12.35 21.54
CA LEU A 255 -26.30 12.36 22.54
C LEU A 255 -25.81 13.81 22.72
N ARG A 256 -25.43 14.17 23.94
CA ARG A 256 -24.78 15.44 24.26
C ARG A 256 -23.68 15.19 25.29
N THR A 257 -22.48 15.72 25.05
CA THR A 257 -21.27 15.43 25.84
C THR A 257 -20.57 16.69 26.33
N PRO A 258 -19.94 16.68 27.53
CA PRO A 258 -19.16 17.79 28.07
C PRO A 258 -17.71 17.83 27.51
N TYR A 259 -17.55 17.40 26.26
CA TYR A 259 -16.31 17.31 25.50
C TYR A 259 -16.65 17.18 24.00
N HIS A 260 -15.68 17.43 23.12
CA HIS A 260 -15.83 17.32 21.67
C HIS A 260 -15.99 15.85 21.22
N LEU A 261 -16.71 15.68 20.12
CA LEU A 261 -16.76 14.43 19.37
C LEU A 261 -16.10 14.69 18.00
N ASN A 262 -15.36 13.72 17.48
CA ASN A 262 -14.34 13.98 16.45
C ASN A 262 -14.75 13.51 15.03
N ASN A 263 -15.60 12.48 14.92
CA ASN A 263 -16.09 11.97 13.64
C ASN A 263 -17.47 11.31 13.77
N MET A 264 -17.99 10.70 12.70
CA MET A 264 -19.02 9.66 12.81
C MET A 264 -18.99 8.71 11.61
N GLU A 265 -19.35 7.44 11.83
CA GLU A 265 -19.58 6.44 10.78
C GLU A 265 -20.82 5.61 11.13
N LEU A 266 -21.72 5.40 10.18
CA LEU A 266 -22.94 4.61 10.37
C LEU A 266 -22.70 3.16 9.90
N ASN A 267 -22.93 2.18 10.78
CA ASN A 267 -22.88 0.76 10.45
C ASN A 267 -24.18 0.06 10.89
N ASP A 268 -24.91 -0.51 9.93
CA ASP A 268 -26.28 -1.05 10.03
C ASP A 268 -27.30 -0.13 10.73
N SER A 269 -27.31 -0.11 12.06
CA SER A 269 -28.19 0.71 12.91
C SER A 269 -27.47 1.29 14.14
N LEU A 270 -26.15 1.24 14.17
CA LEU A 270 -25.29 1.84 15.17
C LEU A 270 -24.45 2.94 14.51
N LEU A 271 -24.56 4.16 15.05
CA LEU A 271 -23.66 5.25 14.71
C LEU A 271 -22.46 5.20 15.66
N TYR A 272 -21.27 5.02 15.09
CA TYR A 272 -20.00 4.99 15.82
C TYR A 272 -19.38 6.40 15.81
N VAL A 273 -19.09 6.95 16.99
CA VAL A 273 -18.73 8.37 17.17
C VAL A 273 -17.50 8.47 18.10
N PRO A 274 -16.29 8.71 17.57
CA PRO A 274 -15.05 8.77 18.36
C PRO A 274 -14.86 10.09 19.12
N CYS A 275 -14.09 10.02 20.21
CA CYS A 275 -13.66 11.14 21.04
C CYS A 275 -12.33 10.83 21.76
N GLU A 276 -11.75 11.82 22.43
CA GLU A 276 -10.54 11.65 23.28
C GLU A 276 -10.67 10.43 24.21
N TYR A 277 -11.85 10.26 24.81
CA TYR A 277 -12.16 9.17 25.76
C TYR A 277 -12.73 7.90 25.10
N GLY A 278 -12.55 7.71 23.79
CA GLY A 278 -12.82 6.44 23.10
C GLY A 278 -13.83 6.56 21.98
N TYR A 279 -14.91 5.77 22.01
CA TYR A 279 -16.01 5.96 21.09
C TYR A 279 -17.38 5.62 21.70
N TRP A 280 -18.39 6.33 21.25
CA TRP A 280 -19.79 6.04 21.50
C TRP A 280 -20.35 5.16 20.39
N MET A 281 -21.18 4.19 20.76
CA MET A 281 -22.08 3.45 19.89
C MET A 281 -23.51 3.91 20.19
N VAL A 282 -24.13 4.63 19.25
CA VAL A 282 -25.47 5.20 19.41
C VAL A 282 -26.45 4.50 18.49
N ASN A 283 -27.49 3.88 19.04
CA ASN A 283 -28.51 3.19 18.28
C ASN A 283 -29.39 4.19 17.52
N ALA A 284 -29.30 4.17 16.19
CA ALA A 284 -29.99 5.06 15.26
C ALA A 284 -31.52 5.05 15.38
N ASN A 285 -32.08 3.96 15.91
CA ASN A 285 -33.52 3.72 15.98
C ASN A 285 -34.09 3.97 17.39
N THR A 286 -33.37 3.60 18.45
CA THR A 286 -33.84 3.72 19.84
C THR A 286 -33.26 4.92 20.60
N GLY A 287 -32.17 5.53 20.13
CA GLY A 287 -31.41 6.55 20.85
C GLY A 287 -30.58 6.02 22.02
N GLY A 288 -30.58 4.71 22.29
CA GLY A 288 -29.73 4.10 23.31
C GLY A 288 -28.25 4.22 22.95
N ALA A 289 -27.44 4.74 23.87
CA ALA A 289 -26.01 4.96 23.67
C ALA A 289 -25.16 4.12 24.64
N THR A 290 -24.01 3.64 24.17
CA THR A 290 -23.02 2.89 24.96
C THR A 290 -21.63 3.45 24.69
N HIS A 291 -20.82 3.59 25.73
CA HIS A 291 -19.45 4.11 25.63
C HIS A 291 -18.43 2.97 25.63
N CYS A 292 -17.32 3.15 24.90
CA CYS A 292 -16.16 2.27 24.92
C CYS A 292 -14.91 3.11 25.19
N ASP A 293 -14.54 3.21 26.46
CA ASP A 293 -13.41 3.96 27.03
C ASP A 293 -12.12 3.14 27.16
N GLU A 294 -12.24 1.81 27.22
CA GLU A 294 -11.11 0.88 27.23
C GLU A 294 -10.99 0.12 25.90
N LEU A 295 -9.80 0.17 25.28
CA LEU A 295 -9.47 -0.65 24.11
C LEU A 295 -8.52 -1.79 24.52
N LYS A 296 -8.80 -3.01 24.08
CA LYS A 296 -7.95 -4.18 24.34
C LYS A 296 -7.09 -4.48 23.13
N LEU A 297 -5.77 -4.48 23.31
CA LEU A 297 -4.81 -4.80 22.26
C LEU A 297 -4.62 -6.33 22.16
N GLU A 298 -4.12 -6.81 21.01
CA GLU A 298 -3.74 -8.23 20.83
C GLU A 298 -2.69 -8.70 21.84
N THR A 299 -1.87 -7.79 22.38
CA THR A 299 -0.91 -8.04 23.48
C THR A 299 -1.56 -8.28 24.85
N GLY A 300 -2.89 -8.33 24.93
CA GLY A 300 -3.65 -8.43 26.18
C GLY A 300 -3.69 -7.15 27.02
N GLN A 301 -2.96 -6.11 26.62
CA GLN A 301 -2.95 -4.82 27.32
C GLN A 301 -4.24 -4.04 27.07
N THR A 302 -4.82 -3.48 28.14
CA THR A 302 -5.82 -2.42 28.03
C THR A 302 -5.12 -1.08 27.82
N MET A 303 -5.62 -0.28 26.89
CA MET A 303 -5.11 1.05 26.57
C MET A 303 -6.16 2.13 26.86
N SER A 304 -5.76 3.19 27.57
CA SER A 304 -6.52 4.43 27.66
C SER A 304 -6.56 5.12 26.29
N THR A 305 -7.75 5.42 25.80
CA THR A 305 -8.01 5.91 24.45
C THR A 305 -7.37 7.26 24.12
N ASP A 306 -7.14 7.48 22.83
CA ASP A 306 -6.87 8.78 22.20
C ASP A 306 -7.49 8.80 20.78
N VAL A 307 -8.76 8.40 20.65
CA VAL A 307 -9.37 8.08 19.36
C VAL A 307 -9.86 9.34 18.64
N ASN A 308 -9.24 9.64 17.51
CA ASN A 308 -9.55 10.81 16.69
C ASN A 308 -10.59 10.48 15.61
N VAL A 309 -10.44 9.35 14.92
CA VAL A 309 -11.32 8.97 13.79
C VAL A 309 -11.59 7.48 13.78
N LEU A 310 -12.65 7.06 13.11
CA LEU A 310 -12.90 5.65 12.81
C LEU A 310 -13.52 5.46 11.43
N ALA A 311 -13.39 4.25 10.89
CA ALA A 311 -14.05 3.82 9.67
C ALA A 311 -14.25 2.29 9.69
N PHE A 312 -15.24 1.81 8.93
CA PHE A 312 -15.35 0.38 8.63
C PHE A 312 -14.75 0.07 7.26
N ASP A 313 -14.11 -1.09 7.15
CA ASP A 313 -13.74 -1.65 5.84
C ASP A 313 -14.91 -2.45 5.22
N ARG A 314 -14.74 -2.89 3.97
CA ARG A 314 -15.75 -3.68 3.23
C ARG A 314 -15.99 -5.09 3.78
N GLN A 315 -15.27 -5.47 4.83
CA GLN A 315 -15.35 -6.74 5.57
C GLN A 315 -15.82 -6.49 7.01
N GLY A 316 -16.38 -5.32 7.32
CA GLY A 316 -16.89 -4.95 8.64
C GLY A 316 -15.84 -4.88 9.76
N GLY A 317 -14.56 -4.90 9.40
CA GLY A 317 -13.48 -4.61 10.32
C GLY A 317 -13.49 -3.13 10.70
N LEU A 318 -13.28 -2.84 11.99
CA LEU A 318 -13.27 -1.49 12.55
C LEU A 318 -11.84 -0.97 12.62
N TRP A 319 -11.59 0.14 11.93
CA TRP A 319 -10.32 0.87 11.96
C TRP A 319 -10.50 2.13 12.81
N LEU A 320 -9.63 2.33 13.81
CA LEU A 320 -9.60 3.53 14.65
C LEU A 320 -8.28 4.28 14.42
N GLY A 321 -8.34 5.54 14.02
CA GLY A 321 -7.19 6.43 14.00
C GLY A 321 -7.00 7.09 15.36
N THR A 322 -5.80 7.02 15.91
CA THR A 322 -5.43 7.64 17.18
C THR A 322 -4.72 8.98 16.96
N GLU A 323 -4.69 9.85 17.98
CA GLU A 323 -3.93 11.09 17.91
C GLU A 323 -2.42 10.88 17.83
N LYS A 324 -1.87 9.84 18.51
CA LYS A 324 -0.42 9.73 18.75
C LYS A 324 0.16 8.32 18.60
N ARG A 325 -0.66 7.29 18.38
CA ARG A 325 -0.27 5.88 18.51
C ARG A 325 -0.38 5.05 17.23
N GLY A 326 -0.76 5.67 16.11
CA GLY A 326 -1.01 5.00 14.83
C GLY A 326 -2.49 4.69 14.59
N ILE A 327 -2.75 3.54 13.98
CA ILE A 327 -4.08 3.07 13.57
C ILE A 327 -4.34 1.69 14.16
N LEU A 328 -5.43 1.57 14.90
CA LEU A 328 -5.88 0.31 15.49
C LEU A 328 -6.85 -0.40 14.55
N TYR A 329 -6.69 -1.72 14.37
CA TYR A 329 -7.57 -2.54 13.54
C TYR A 329 -8.21 -3.67 14.35
N SER A 330 -9.54 -3.76 14.32
CA SER A 330 -10.30 -4.87 14.91
C SER A 330 -11.10 -5.61 13.85
N ARG A 331 -10.89 -6.94 13.79
CA ARG A 331 -11.59 -7.87 12.89
C ARG A 331 -13.13 -7.78 13.06
N PRO A 332 -13.94 -8.08 12.03
CA PRO A 332 -15.41 -7.98 12.11
C PRO A 332 -16.05 -8.74 13.28
N PHE A 333 -15.51 -9.90 13.61
CA PHE A 333 -15.90 -10.71 14.75
C PHE A 333 -14.67 -11.27 15.47
N LYS A 334 -14.77 -11.50 16.78
CA LYS A 334 -13.76 -12.25 17.52
C LYS A 334 -13.95 -13.75 17.23
N PRO A 335 -12.89 -14.50 16.86
CA PRO A 335 -12.91 -15.96 16.85
C PRO A 335 -13.28 -16.51 18.24
N PRO A 336 -14.08 -17.59 18.34
CA PRO A 336 -14.60 -18.10 19.61
C PRO A 336 -13.58 -18.92 20.42
N PHE A 337 -12.29 -18.56 20.36
CA PHE A 337 -11.26 -19.08 21.26
C PHE A 337 -11.24 -18.28 22.56
N LYS A 338 -11.29 -19.00 23.68
CA LYS A 338 -10.98 -18.52 25.03
C LYS A 338 -9.63 -19.09 25.43
N VAL A 339 -8.85 -18.32 26.17
CA VAL A 339 -7.51 -18.70 26.64
C VAL A 339 -7.46 -18.51 28.15
N TYR A 340 -6.96 -19.51 28.85
CA TYR A 340 -6.82 -19.55 30.29
C TYR A 340 -5.37 -19.88 30.65
N PRO A 341 -4.58 -18.98 31.25
CA PRO A 341 -3.24 -19.31 31.75
C PRO A 341 -3.31 -20.26 32.94
N TRP A 342 -2.24 -21.00 33.22
CA TRP A 342 -2.15 -21.86 34.43
C TRP A 342 -2.33 -21.07 35.73
N GLY A 343 -2.88 -21.72 36.76
CA GLY A 343 -3.32 -21.07 37.99
C GLY A 343 -4.69 -20.38 37.84
N ASN A 344 -5.28 -20.39 36.65
CA ASN A 344 -6.71 -20.16 36.48
C ASN A 344 -7.47 -21.46 36.82
N PRO A 345 -8.47 -21.45 37.73
CA PRO A 345 -9.21 -22.64 38.10
C PRO A 345 -9.84 -23.43 36.94
N ILE A 346 -10.14 -22.76 35.81
CA ILE A 346 -10.65 -23.40 34.59
C ILE A 346 -9.53 -24.17 33.87
N ALA A 347 -8.35 -23.58 33.71
CA ALA A 347 -7.18 -24.25 33.14
C ALA A 347 -6.76 -25.45 33.99
N ASP A 348 -6.63 -25.26 35.31
CA ASP A 348 -6.18 -26.30 36.25
C ASP A 348 -7.17 -27.49 36.29
N HIS A 349 -8.48 -27.22 36.17
CA HIS A 349 -9.51 -28.25 36.05
C HIS A 349 -9.37 -29.05 34.74
N TYR A 350 -9.26 -28.36 33.59
CA TYR A 350 -9.09 -29.01 32.30
C TYR A 350 -7.76 -29.80 32.18
N GLY A 351 -6.66 -29.27 32.72
CA GLY A 351 -5.38 -29.98 32.81
C GLY A 351 -5.51 -31.27 33.64
N THR A 352 -6.21 -31.20 34.78
CA THR A 352 -6.51 -32.38 35.61
C THR A 352 -7.33 -33.43 34.84
N MET A 353 -8.28 -33.02 34.00
CA MET A 353 -9.03 -33.94 33.13
C MET A 353 -8.12 -34.58 32.06
N MET A 354 -7.30 -33.77 31.39
CA MET A 354 -6.38 -34.21 30.32
C MET A 354 -5.16 -34.99 30.82
N ASN A 355 -4.85 -34.99 32.11
CA ASN A 355 -3.82 -35.87 32.70
C ASN A 355 -4.13 -37.37 32.51
N ASN A 356 -5.41 -37.74 32.35
CA ASN A 356 -5.81 -39.12 32.04
C ASN A 356 -5.57 -39.53 30.57
N VAL A 357 -5.11 -38.61 29.72
CA VAL A 357 -4.74 -38.92 28.32
C VAL A 357 -3.27 -39.33 28.27
N ASN A 358 -3.02 -40.56 27.80
CA ASN A 358 -1.73 -41.27 27.85
C ASN A 358 -0.50 -40.41 27.51
N GLU A 359 0.56 -40.60 28.29
CA GLU A 359 1.89 -40.06 27.97
C GLU A 359 2.58 -40.88 26.86
N TRP A 360 3.26 -40.19 25.94
CA TRP A 360 4.11 -40.75 24.88
C TRP A 360 3.53 -41.99 24.14
N PRO A 361 2.45 -41.83 23.35
CA PRO A 361 1.87 -42.94 22.61
C PRO A 361 2.86 -43.51 21.57
N THR A 362 3.03 -44.82 21.57
CA THR A 362 3.75 -45.57 20.54
C THR A 362 2.78 -46.06 19.48
N PHE A 363 3.09 -45.82 18.20
CA PHE A 363 2.30 -46.32 17.07
C PHE A 363 3.21 -47.09 16.10
N ARG A 364 2.94 -48.39 15.92
CA ARG A 364 3.74 -49.30 15.07
C ARG A 364 5.25 -49.17 15.34
N ASP A 365 5.61 -49.33 16.61
CA ASP A 365 6.98 -49.29 17.15
C ASP A 365 7.74 -47.97 16.89
N ARG A 366 7.01 -46.87 16.66
CA ARG A 366 7.54 -45.51 16.53
C ARG A 366 6.94 -44.61 17.60
N THR A 367 7.79 -43.76 18.18
CA THR A 367 7.36 -42.65 19.02
C THR A 367 6.66 -41.60 18.17
N VAL A 368 5.48 -41.17 18.59
CA VAL A 368 4.66 -40.15 17.92
C VAL A 368 4.10 -39.19 18.97
N ASN A 369 3.79 -37.96 18.57
CA ASN A 369 3.37 -36.92 19.51
C ASN A 369 1.95 -37.16 20.03
N CYS A 370 1.07 -37.68 19.16
CA CYS A 370 -0.26 -38.15 19.55
C CYS A 370 -0.77 -39.24 18.60
N VAL A 371 -1.74 -40.01 19.08
CA VAL A 371 -2.58 -40.93 18.29
C VAL A 371 -4.02 -40.67 18.69
N TYR A 372 -4.89 -40.48 17.72
CA TYR A 372 -6.33 -40.28 17.92
C TYR A 372 -7.11 -41.16 16.93
N LYS A 373 -8.08 -41.93 17.41
CA LYS A 373 -8.97 -42.73 16.54
C LYS A 373 -10.33 -42.06 16.47
N ASP A 374 -10.73 -41.66 15.27
CA ASP A 374 -11.98 -40.94 15.05
C ASP A 374 -13.19 -41.89 15.00
N SER A 375 -14.40 -41.33 15.04
CA SER A 375 -15.66 -42.07 15.00
C SER A 375 -15.92 -42.81 13.68
N ARG A 376 -15.18 -42.49 12.61
CA ARG A 376 -15.16 -43.24 11.34
C ARG A 376 -14.23 -44.46 11.41
N GLY A 377 -13.49 -44.62 12.51
CA GLY A 377 -12.50 -45.66 12.74
C GLY A 377 -11.13 -45.36 12.14
N TRP A 378 -10.89 -44.16 11.60
CA TRP A 378 -9.59 -43.78 11.05
C TRP A 378 -8.63 -43.39 12.17
N THR A 379 -7.36 -43.81 12.05
CA THR A 379 -6.33 -43.49 13.01
C THR A 379 -5.50 -42.30 12.52
N TRP A 380 -5.64 -41.18 13.21
CA TRP A 380 -4.89 -39.96 13.03
C TRP A 380 -3.65 -39.98 13.95
N VAL A 381 -2.50 -39.61 13.41
CA VAL A 381 -1.21 -39.69 14.10
C VAL A 381 -0.45 -38.39 13.89
N GLY A 382 -0.15 -37.69 14.98
CA GLY A 382 0.64 -36.46 14.95
C GLY A 382 2.13 -36.77 15.01
N THR A 383 2.91 -36.27 14.04
CA THR A 383 4.36 -36.42 14.02
C THR A 383 5.06 -35.07 13.81
N PRO A 384 6.40 -35.00 13.99
CA PRO A 384 7.17 -33.80 13.63
C PRO A 384 7.25 -33.48 12.12
N GLN A 385 6.61 -34.29 11.26
CA GLN A 385 6.66 -34.15 9.80
C GLN A 385 5.26 -33.96 9.16
N GLY A 386 4.20 -33.93 9.96
CA GLY A 386 2.84 -33.68 9.51
C GLY A 386 1.78 -34.45 10.29
N LEU A 387 0.53 -34.29 9.87
CA LEU A 387 -0.61 -35.09 10.31
C LEU A 387 -0.75 -36.30 9.39
N GLN A 388 -0.58 -37.51 9.94
CA GLN A 388 -0.77 -38.75 9.19
C GLN A 388 -2.17 -39.32 9.46
N VAL A 389 -2.83 -39.87 8.44
CA VAL A 389 -4.08 -40.64 8.59
C VAL A 389 -3.97 -42.01 7.94
N TYR A 390 -4.37 -43.02 8.71
CA TYR A 390 -4.54 -44.41 8.30
C TYR A 390 -6.03 -44.71 8.30
N ARG A 391 -6.62 -44.99 7.12
CA ARG A 391 -8.08 -45.20 6.99
C ARG A 391 -8.49 -46.64 7.35
N LYS A 392 -7.53 -47.56 7.34
CA LYS A 392 -7.62 -48.94 7.83
C LYS A 392 -6.37 -49.26 8.63
N GLU A 393 -6.50 -50.11 9.64
CA GLU A 393 -5.37 -50.58 10.46
C GLU A 393 -4.33 -51.38 9.63
N SER A 394 -4.73 -51.88 8.46
CA SER A 394 -3.88 -52.55 7.46
C SER A 394 -3.08 -51.61 6.55
N ASP A 395 -3.35 -50.31 6.53
CA ASP A 395 -2.74 -49.39 5.55
C ASP A 395 -1.24 -49.23 5.83
N MET A 396 -0.36 -49.71 4.95
CA MET A 396 1.09 -49.65 5.18
C MET A 396 1.68 -48.24 5.00
N LEU A 397 1.02 -47.38 4.21
CA LEU A 397 1.40 -45.99 4.01
C LEU A 397 0.22 -45.08 4.42
N PRO A 398 0.45 -44.04 5.25
CA PRO A 398 -0.57 -43.03 5.54
C PRO A 398 -0.80 -42.09 4.35
N GLN A 399 -1.96 -41.45 4.32
CA GLN A 399 -2.08 -40.14 3.70
C GLN A 399 -1.52 -39.11 4.70
N VAL A 400 -0.66 -38.19 4.24
CA VAL A 400 0.00 -37.19 5.09
C VAL A 400 -0.47 -35.80 4.67
N TYR A 401 -0.76 -34.96 5.65
CA TYR A 401 -0.99 -33.52 5.48
C TYR A 401 0.14 -32.75 6.15
N THR A 402 0.58 -31.69 5.51
CA THR A 402 1.75 -30.87 5.85
C THR A 402 1.39 -29.38 5.77
N ILE A 403 2.36 -28.50 5.97
CA ILE A 403 2.19 -27.07 5.70
C ILE A 403 1.71 -26.82 4.26
N LYS A 404 2.11 -27.63 3.28
CA LYS A 404 1.67 -27.47 1.87
C LYS A 404 0.16 -27.70 1.67
N ASP A 405 -0.40 -28.58 2.48
CA ASP A 405 -1.82 -28.95 2.46
C ASP A 405 -2.69 -27.94 3.26
N GLY A 406 -2.07 -26.93 3.88
CA GLY A 406 -2.73 -25.90 4.65
C GLY A 406 -2.69 -26.08 6.17
N LEU A 407 -1.86 -26.98 6.72
CA LEU A 407 -1.55 -26.95 8.16
C LEU A 407 -0.70 -25.72 8.51
N LEU A 408 -0.84 -25.21 9.73
CA LEU A 408 -0.03 -24.08 10.19
C LEU A 408 1.44 -24.46 10.39
N ASN A 409 1.69 -25.67 10.90
CA ASN A 409 3.02 -26.20 11.16
C ASN A 409 3.03 -27.72 10.95
N ASN A 410 4.16 -28.27 10.52
CA ASN A 410 4.35 -29.72 10.34
C ASN A 410 4.42 -30.48 11.67
N ILE A 411 4.84 -29.82 12.76
CA ILE A 411 4.94 -30.47 14.07
C ILE A 411 3.56 -30.49 14.71
N VAL A 412 2.89 -31.64 14.62
CA VAL A 412 1.56 -31.88 15.21
C VAL A 412 1.73 -32.46 16.61
N HIS A 413 1.06 -31.89 17.61
CA HIS A 413 1.15 -32.32 19.00
C HIS A 413 -0.12 -33.01 19.51
N SER A 414 -1.31 -32.51 19.16
CA SER A 414 -2.58 -33.05 19.62
C SER A 414 -3.64 -33.07 18.51
N VAL A 415 -4.59 -34.01 18.58
CA VAL A 415 -5.62 -34.23 17.57
C VAL A 415 -6.94 -34.62 18.26
N VAL A 416 -8.07 -34.09 17.80
CA VAL A 416 -9.42 -34.40 18.32
C VAL A 416 -10.52 -34.15 17.27
N GLU A 417 -11.61 -34.93 17.30
CA GLU A 417 -12.74 -34.83 16.37
C GLU A 417 -13.91 -34.02 16.94
N ASP A 418 -14.50 -33.10 16.15
CA ASP A 418 -15.72 -32.36 16.52
C ASP A 418 -17.02 -33.17 16.27
N ASP A 419 -18.20 -32.60 16.54
CA ASP A 419 -19.50 -33.28 16.33
C ASP A 419 -19.95 -33.34 14.86
N ARG A 420 -19.05 -33.02 13.93
CA ARG A 420 -19.28 -33.05 12.48
C ARG A 420 -18.16 -33.78 11.73
N HIS A 421 -17.35 -34.54 12.45
CA HIS A 421 -16.25 -35.33 11.90
C HIS A 421 -15.10 -34.51 11.29
N ASN A 422 -15.01 -33.21 11.62
CA ASN A 422 -13.81 -32.42 11.33
C ASN A 422 -12.75 -32.71 12.39
N ILE A 423 -11.49 -32.66 11.97
CA ILE A 423 -10.36 -33.02 12.82
C ILE A 423 -9.60 -31.75 13.18
N TRP A 424 -9.64 -31.39 14.47
CA TRP A 424 -8.92 -30.26 15.04
C TRP A 424 -7.55 -30.72 15.53
N VAL A 425 -6.54 -29.89 15.30
CA VAL A 425 -5.12 -30.26 15.34
C VAL A 425 -4.35 -29.16 16.06
N GLY A 426 -3.83 -29.44 17.25
CA GLY A 426 -2.85 -28.57 17.91
C GLY A 426 -1.47 -28.80 17.31
N THR A 427 -0.87 -27.78 16.71
CA THR A 427 0.49 -27.83 16.15
C THR A 427 1.44 -27.01 17.03
N SER A 428 2.74 -26.95 16.73
CA SER A 428 3.54 -25.85 17.31
C SER A 428 2.99 -24.52 16.78
N TYR A 429 2.81 -23.53 17.64
CA TYR A 429 2.43 -22.14 17.30
C TYR A 429 1.03 -21.97 16.68
N GLY A 430 0.07 -22.84 17.03
CA GLY A 430 -1.36 -22.61 16.77
C GLY A 430 -2.21 -23.87 16.54
N ILE A 431 -3.41 -23.66 16.01
CA ILE A 431 -4.43 -24.71 15.81
C ILE A 431 -4.84 -24.76 14.33
N SER A 432 -4.98 -25.96 13.77
CA SER A 432 -5.54 -26.19 12.44
C SER A 432 -6.79 -27.08 12.50
N VAL A 433 -7.74 -26.93 11.57
CA VAL A 433 -8.88 -27.82 11.40
C VAL A 433 -8.94 -28.37 9.98
N VAL A 434 -8.96 -29.68 9.87
CA VAL A 434 -9.18 -30.42 8.62
C VAL A 434 -10.69 -30.60 8.44
N LEU A 435 -11.23 -29.96 7.40
CA LEU A 435 -12.65 -29.96 7.06
C LEU A 435 -12.93 -31.00 5.95
N PHE A 436 -14.08 -31.66 6.01
CA PHE A 436 -14.43 -32.74 5.07
C PHE A 436 -15.66 -32.40 4.21
N ASN A 437 -15.66 -32.91 2.99
CA ASN A 437 -16.84 -32.97 2.13
C ASN A 437 -17.74 -34.14 2.54
N ALA A 438 -18.99 -34.12 2.07
CA ALA A 438 -19.98 -35.18 2.32
C ALA A 438 -19.59 -36.56 1.74
N ASP A 439 -18.58 -36.62 0.87
CA ASP A 439 -17.99 -37.86 0.33
C ASP A 439 -16.83 -38.41 1.18
N GLY A 440 -16.49 -37.77 2.30
CA GLY A 440 -15.38 -38.17 3.18
C GLY A 440 -13.99 -37.82 2.64
N ARG A 441 -13.88 -36.95 1.63
CA ARG A 441 -12.59 -36.36 1.24
C ARG A 441 -12.32 -35.11 2.07
N VAL A 442 -11.04 -34.82 2.32
CA VAL A 442 -10.65 -33.51 2.85
C VAL A 442 -11.00 -32.46 1.80
N TYR A 443 -11.73 -31.45 2.25
CA TYR A 443 -12.20 -30.33 1.46
C TYR A 443 -11.20 -29.18 1.51
N ARG A 444 -10.74 -28.82 2.72
CA ARG A 444 -9.69 -27.83 2.97
C ARG A 444 -9.16 -27.94 4.40
N ILE A 445 -8.03 -27.30 4.68
CA ILE A 445 -7.53 -27.08 6.04
C ILE A 445 -7.65 -25.57 6.36
N ASN A 446 -8.15 -25.23 7.54
CA ASN A 446 -8.23 -23.87 8.06
C ASN A 446 -7.32 -23.75 9.29
N SER A 447 -6.35 -22.83 9.27
CA SER A 447 -5.44 -22.59 10.41
C SER A 447 -5.72 -21.28 11.15
N TYR A 448 -5.35 -21.26 12.43
CA TYR A 448 -5.60 -20.19 13.40
C TYR A 448 -4.35 -20.03 14.29
N ASN A 449 -3.92 -18.80 14.56
CA ASN A 449 -2.68 -18.46 15.28
C ASN A 449 -2.90 -17.31 16.29
N GLU A 450 -1.84 -16.59 16.68
CA GLU A 450 -1.90 -15.40 17.56
C GLU A 450 -2.98 -14.38 17.17
N TYR A 451 -3.13 -14.08 15.87
CA TYR A 451 -4.14 -13.16 15.34
C TYR A 451 -5.59 -13.64 15.55
N ASP A 452 -5.78 -14.92 15.85
CA ASP A 452 -7.08 -15.51 16.18
C ASP A 452 -7.30 -15.69 17.70
N ASN A 453 -6.46 -15.10 18.56
CA ASN A 453 -6.49 -15.25 20.03
C ASN A 453 -6.16 -16.70 20.46
N ILE A 454 -5.11 -17.29 19.88
CA ILE A 454 -4.45 -18.53 20.35
C ILE A 454 -3.02 -18.16 20.77
N PRO A 455 -2.47 -18.64 21.90
CA PRO A 455 -1.10 -18.30 22.28
C PRO A 455 -0.07 -18.78 21.25
N ASP A 456 1.00 -17.99 21.06
CA ASP A 456 2.16 -18.36 20.24
C ASP A 456 3.07 -19.35 20.99
N GLU A 457 2.55 -20.54 21.28
CA GLU A 457 3.21 -21.56 22.09
C GLU A 457 3.10 -22.96 21.48
N VAL A 458 3.82 -23.91 22.08
CA VAL A 458 3.81 -25.31 21.66
C VAL A 458 2.64 -26.04 22.33
N PHE A 459 1.78 -26.69 21.55
CA PHE A 459 0.72 -27.52 22.13
C PHE A 459 1.29 -28.80 22.77
N SER A 460 0.69 -29.24 23.87
CA SER A 460 1.15 -30.39 24.64
C SER A 460 0.79 -31.72 23.96
N ASN A 461 1.76 -32.65 23.88
CA ASN A 461 1.62 -33.96 23.23
C ASN A 461 0.39 -34.75 23.74
N GLY A 462 -0.55 -35.04 22.85
CA GLY A 462 -1.79 -35.76 23.14
C GLY A 462 -2.84 -34.99 23.96
N LYS A 463 -2.54 -33.80 24.49
CA LYS A 463 -3.42 -33.07 25.41
C LYS A 463 -4.45 -32.21 24.66
N ALA A 464 -5.43 -32.90 24.07
CA ALA A 464 -6.66 -32.31 23.55
C ALA A 464 -7.87 -33.22 23.85
N MET A 465 -9.03 -32.64 24.11
CA MET A 465 -10.26 -33.40 24.35
C MET A 465 -11.51 -32.64 23.89
N LYS A 466 -12.59 -33.38 23.63
CA LYS A 466 -13.95 -32.85 23.41
C LYS A 466 -14.82 -33.15 24.62
N LEU A 467 -15.55 -32.14 25.07
CA LEU A 467 -16.51 -32.20 26.18
C LEU A 467 -17.91 -32.63 25.70
N PRO A 468 -18.82 -33.07 26.59
CA PRO A 468 -20.14 -33.59 26.20
C PRO A 468 -21.11 -32.57 25.56
N ASP A 469 -20.78 -31.28 25.60
CA ASP A 469 -21.51 -30.17 24.96
C ASP A 469 -20.96 -29.81 23.55
N GLY A 470 -19.97 -30.57 23.07
CA GLY A 470 -19.26 -30.34 21.81
C GLY A 470 -18.11 -29.34 21.90
N THR A 471 -17.85 -28.74 23.07
CA THR A 471 -16.74 -27.82 23.27
C THR A 471 -15.41 -28.58 23.26
N ILE A 472 -14.41 -28.06 22.56
CA ILE A 472 -13.06 -28.62 22.49
C ILE A 472 -12.13 -27.82 23.42
N VAL A 473 -11.26 -28.56 24.10
CA VAL A 473 -10.20 -28.02 24.94
C VAL A 473 -8.85 -28.57 24.48
N MET A 474 -7.85 -27.70 24.38
CA MET A 474 -6.48 -28.04 23.99
C MET A 474 -5.47 -27.39 24.95
N GLN A 475 -4.45 -28.13 25.35
CA GLN A 475 -3.42 -27.66 26.28
C GLN A 475 -2.17 -27.17 25.53
N GLY A 476 -1.69 -25.98 25.87
CA GLY A 476 -0.42 -25.40 25.41
C GLY A 476 0.77 -25.76 26.29
N LEU A 477 1.72 -24.83 26.42
CA LEU A 477 2.75 -24.85 27.46
C LEU A 477 2.28 -24.08 28.69
N ASP A 478 1.95 -22.79 28.54
CA ASP A 478 1.59 -21.89 29.63
C ASP A 478 0.06 -21.67 29.77
N HIS A 479 -0.72 -22.15 28.79
CA HIS A 479 -2.17 -21.93 28.73
C HIS A 479 -2.99 -23.18 28.38
N VAL A 480 -4.30 -23.06 28.56
CA VAL A 480 -5.33 -23.96 28.02
C VAL A 480 -6.29 -23.14 27.14
N VAL A 481 -6.58 -23.64 25.94
CA VAL A 481 -7.45 -23.03 24.94
C VAL A 481 -8.78 -23.79 24.89
N GLU A 482 -9.90 -23.07 25.01
CA GLU A 482 -11.26 -23.60 24.94
C GLU A 482 -12.01 -22.95 23.77
N PHE A 483 -12.72 -23.74 22.95
CA PHE A 483 -13.54 -23.24 21.86
C PHE A 483 -14.67 -24.22 21.49
N ASN A 484 -15.79 -23.72 20.96
CA ASN A 484 -16.87 -24.58 20.49
C ASN A 484 -16.96 -24.56 18.94
N PRO A 485 -16.67 -25.68 18.24
CA PRO A 485 -16.67 -25.79 16.78
C PRO A 485 -17.97 -25.34 16.08
N ALA A 486 -19.13 -25.47 16.74
CA ALA A 486 -20.40 -25.08 16.15
C ALA A 486 -20.49 -23.55 15.93
N GLN A 487 -19.86 -22.76 16.80
CA GLN A 487 -19.89 -21.29 16.72
C GLN A 487 -19.19 -20.77 15.45
N PHE A 488 -18.07 -21.37 15.05
CA PHE A 488 -17.38 -21.04 13.79
C PHE A 488 -18.29 -21.19 12.57
N THR A 489 -19.17 -22.20 12.55
CA THR A 489 -20.10 -22.38 11.42
C THR A 489 -21.09 -21.23 11.33
N THR A 490 -21.69 -20.84 12.46
CA THR A 490 -22.65 -19.73 12.50
C THR A 490 -22.00 -18.43 12.05
N LEU A 491 -20.76 -18.18 12.48
CA LEU A 491 -19.94 -17.05 12.03
C LEU A 491 -19.68 -17.11 10.52
N PHE A 492 -19.00 -18.15 10.00
CA PHE A 492 -18.64 -18.22 8.58
C PHE A 492 -19.85 -18.31 7.62
N LYS A 493 -20.99 -18.88 8.05
CA LYS A 493 -22.22 -18.92 7.25
C LYS A 493 -22.85 -17.52 7.09
N ASN A 494 -22.78 -16.71 8.14
CA ASN A 494 -23.31 -15.35 8.13
C ASN A 494 -22.30 -14.35 7.52
N TYR A 495 -21.00 -14.62 7.64
CA TYR A 495 -19.91 -13.72 7.24
C TYR A 495 -19.29 -14.05 5.88
N LYS A 496 -20.12 -14.09 4.83
CA LYS A 496 -19.66 -14.22 3.43
C LYS A 496 -19.47 -12.85 2.78
N PHE A 497 -18.23 -12.49 2.46
CA PHE A 497 -17.90 -11.31 1.65
C PHE A 497 -17.15 -11.67 0.36
N LYS A 498 -17.38 -10.91 -0.70
CA LYS A 498 -16.69 -11.07 -1.99
C LYS A 498 -15.45 -10.18 -2.02
N ILE A 499 -14.26 -10.79 -2.04
CA ILE A 499 -12.99 -10.09 -2.25
C ILE A 499 -12.70 -9.91 -3.74
N TYR A 500 -12.07 -8.80 -4.10
CA TYR A 500 -11.85 -8.41 -5.50
C TYR A 500 -10.36 -8.08 -5.70
N PRO A 501 -9.60 -8.91 -6.42
CA PRO A 501 -8.17 -8.65 -6.59
C PRO A 501 -7.92 -7.33 -7.32
N LYS A 502 -6.81 -6.69 -6.95
CA LYS A 502 -6.28 -5.46 -7.52
C LYS A 502 -4.78 -5.62 -7.74
N LEU A 503 -4.31 -5.21 -8.91
CA LEU A 503 -2.90 -5.02 -9.17
C LEU A 503 -2.39 -3.81 -8.34
N ILE A 504 -1.42 -4.04 -7.47
CA ILE A 504 -0.87 -3.05 -6.52
C ILE A 504 0.61 -2.73 -6.78
N GLN A 505 1.28 -3.50 -7.64
CA GLN A 505 2.65 -3.27 -8.07
C GLN A 505 2.89 -3.94 -9.42
N LEU A 506 3.67 -3.30 -10.29
CA LEU A 506 4.05 -3.79 -11.60
C LEU A 506 5.55 -3.56 -11.77
N MET A 507 6.32 -4.65 -11.88
CA MET A 507 7.75 -4.57 -12.13
C MET A 507 8.05 -5.03 -13.56
N VAL A 508 8.81 -4.22 -14.31
CA VAL A 508 9.26 -4.55 -15.67
C VAL A 508 10.78 -4.67 -15.65
N ASN A 509 11.30 -5.82 -16.05
CA ASN A 509 12.71 -6.22 -15.94
C ASN A 509 13.31 -5.99 -14.53
N GLY A 510 12.49 -6.18 -13.48
CA GLY A 510 12.88 -5.96 -12.08
C GLY A 510 12.88 -4.49 -11.61
N ILE A 511 12.45 -3.55 -12.45
CA ILE A 511 12.26 -2.13 -12.09
C ILE A 511 10.78 -1.90 -11.77
N ASP A 512 10.48 -1.35 -10.59
CA ASP A 512 9.11 -1.00 -10.20
C ASP A 512 8.57 0.19 -11.01
N VAL A 513 7.38 0.03 -11.57
CA VAL A 513 6.81 0.94 -12.57
C VAL A 513 5.67 1.76 -11.98
N ASN A 514 5.92 3.07 -11.87
CA ASN A 514 4.94 4.08 -11.51
C ASN A 514 4.94 5.22 -12.55
N THR A 515 4.09 6.24 -12.38
CA THR A 515 3.92 7.36 -13.32
C THR A 515 5.14 8.30 -13.47
N ASN A 516 6.22 8.09 -12.68
CA ASN A 516 7.54 8.71 -12.88
C ASN A 516 8.59 7.77 -13.48
N THR A 517 8.36 6.45 -13.50
CA THR A 517 9.34 5.48 -14.02
C THR A 517 9.50 5.65 -15.53
N VAL A 518 10.75 5.85 -15.97
CA VAL A 518 11.15 5.97 -17.37
C VAL A 518 12.07 4.81 -17.71
N ILE A 519 11.65 3.95 -18.64
CA ILE A 519 12.41 2.81 -19.15
C ILE A 519 12.71 3.08 -20.63
N ASN A 520 13.96 2.83 -21.06
CA ASN A 520 14.43 3.06 -22.44
C ASN A 520 14.19 4.49 -23.00
N GLY A 521 13.91 5.47 -22.13
CA GLY A 521 13.62 6.87 -22.50
C GLY A 521 12.13 7.20 -22.62
N ARG A 522 11.22 6.22 -22.57
CA ARG A 522 9.76 6.46 -22.50
C ARG A 522 9.22 6.25 -21.09
N LYS A 523 8.10 6.91 -20.76
CA LYS A 523 7.27 6.49 -19.63
C LYS A 523 6.53 5.21 -20.01
N VAL A 524 6.44 4.26 -19.09
CA VAL A 524 5.71 3.00 -19.29
C VAL A 524 4.24 3.14 -18.87
N LEU A 525 3.93 3.97 -17.87
CA LEU A 525 2.57 4.28 -17.42
C LEU A 525 2.32 5.80 -17.46
N ASP A 526 1.17 6.22 -18.04
CA ASP A 526 0.69 7.61 -18.01
C ASP A 526 -0.09 7.91 -16.71
N ARG A 527 -0.83 6.91 -16.20
CA ARG A 527 -1.74 6.97 -15.05
C ARG A 527 -1.32 6.02 -13.93
N ALA A 528 -1.92 6.21 -12.75
CA ALA A 528 -1.76 5.30 -11.63
C ALA A 528 -2.19 3.88 -12.01
N LEU A 529 -1.50 2.88 -11.47
CA LEU A 529 -1.74 1.46 -11.77
C LEU A 529 -3.17 1.01 -11.41
N SER A 530 -3.79 1.67 -10.43
CA SER A 530 -5.19 1.53 -10.02
C SER A 530 -6.23 1.97 -11.06
N ARG A 531 -5.79 2.57 -12.19
CA ARG A 531 -6.58 3.20 -13.26
C ARG A 531 -6.27 2.66 -14.65
N LEU A 532 -5.45 1.62 -14.74
CA LEU A 532 -5.04 0.99 -15.98
C LEU A 532 -5.49 -0.47 -16.01
N TRP A 533 -5.78 -0.96 -17.22
CA TRP A 533 -6.22 -2.34 -17.49
C TRP A 533 -5.23 -3.10 -18.38
N GLY A 534 -4.05 -2.53 -18.62
CA GLY A 534 -2.96 -3.19 -19.34
C GLY A 534 -1.74 -2.27 -19.51
N VAL A 535 -0.72 -2.75 -20.24
CA VAL A 535 0.50 -2.00 -20.57
C VAL A 535 1.12 -2.43 -21.90
N ASP A 536 1.55 -1.44 -22.69
CA ASP A 536 2.37 -1.62 -23.90
C ASP A 536 3.86 -1.67 -23.54
N LEU A 537 4.54 -2.74 -23.94
CA LEU A 537 5.95 -3.01 -23.68
C LEU A 537 6.74 -3.24 -24.97
N ASP A 538 8.02 -2.87 -24.95
CA ASP A 538 8.97 -3.16 -26.02
C ASP A 538 9.44 -4.62 -25.97
N TYR A 539 9.95 -5.15 -27.09
CA TYR A 539 10.54 -6.50 -27.16
C TYR A 539 11.57 -6.80 -26.06
N SER A 540 12.32 -5.79 -25.61
CA SER A 540 13.33 -5.90 -24.55
C SER A 540 12.76 -5.85 -23.11
N GLU A 541 11.47 -5.57 -22.94
CA GLU A 541 10.78 -5.39 -21.65
C GLU A 541 9.91 -6.61 -21.31
N ASN A 542 10.37 -7.80 -21.71
CA ASN A 542 9.58 -9.03 -21.75
C ASN A 542 9.60 -9.87 -20.46
N THR A 543 10.04 -9.30 -19.34
CA THR A 543 9.95 -9.93 -18.01
C THR A 543 9.15 -9.02 -17.09
N VAL A 544 7.96 -9.48 -16.69
CA VAL A 544 6.96 -8.69 -15.96
C VAL A 544 6.59 -9.43 -14.67
N THR A 545 6.70 -8.78 -13.51
CA THR A 545 6.18 -9.31 -12.25
C THR A 545 5.01 -8.45 -11.78
N MET A 546 3.85 -9.07 -11.61
CA MET A 546 2.61 -8.44 -11.18
C MET A 546 2.30 -8.82 -9.75
N VAL A 547 2.05 -7.86 -8.87
CA VAL A 547 1.67 -8.13 -7.47
C VAL A 547 0.22 -7.74 -7.25
N PHE A 548 -0.61 -8.70 -6.85
CA PHE A 548 -2.03 -8.52 -6.60
C PHE A 548 -2.36 -8.61 -5.11
N SER A 549 -3.24 -7.73 -4.64
CA SER A 549 -3.90 -7.85 -3.33
C SER A 549 -5.38 -8.11 -3.52
N ALA A 550 -5.93 -9.08 -2.77
CA ALA A 550 -7.37 -9.29 -2.63
C ALA A 550 -8.04 -8.33 -1.62
N LEU A 551 -7.26 -7.47 -0.94
CA LEU A 551 -7.70 -6.57 0.13
C LEU A 551 -8.32 -7.31 1.34
N ASN A 552 -7.90 -8.55 1.61
CA ASN A 552 -8.44 -9.42 2.68
C ASN A 552 -7.88 -9.05 4.07
N TYR A 553 -8.26 -7.87 4.58
CA TYR A 553 -7.90 -7.36 5.91
C TYR A 553 -8.28 -8.32 7.04
N PHE A 554 -9.34 -9.13 6.89
CA PHE A 554 -9.76 -10.03 7.95
C PHE A 554 -8.77 -11.17 8.16
N ARG A 555 -8.37 -11.86 7.10
CA ARG A 555 -7.48 -13.04 7.16
C ARG A 555 -6.60 -13.18 5.91
N PRO A 556 -5.48 -12.43 5.81
CA PRO A 556 -4.62 -12.43 4.62
C PRO A 556 -4.16 -13.83 4.18
N MET A 557 -3.71 -14.68 5.12
CA MET A 557 -3.29 -16.07 4.88
C MET A 557 -4.45 -17.05 4.56
N GLN A 558 -5.71 -16.61 4.56
CA GLN A 558 -6.86 -17.40 4.06
C GLN A 558 -7.38 -16.82 2.73
N THR A 559 -6.50 -16.20 1.95
CA THR A 559 -6.77 -15.75 0.58
C THR A 559 -6.35 -16.82 -0.41
N TYR A 560 -7.33 -17.38 -1.11
CA TYR A 560 -7.13 -18.27 -2.25
C TYR A 560 -7.18 -17.42 -3.51
N TYR A 561 -6.22 -17.59 -4.43
CA TYR A 561 -6.31 -16.99 -5.76
C TYR A 561 -6.48 -18.08 -6.81
N ARG A 562 -7.12 -17.73 -7.93
CA ARG A 562 -6.97 -18.49 -9.18
C ARG A 562 -6.51 -17.56 -10.29
N VAL A 563 -5.64 -18.09 -11.14
CA VAL A 563 -4.94 -17.35 -12.20
C VAL A 563 -4.99 -18.16 -13.49
N ARG A 564 -5.14 -17.48 -14.63
CA ARG A 564 -4.69 -17.95 -15.95
C ARG A 564 -4.05 -16.80 -16.72
N VAL A 565 -3.26 -17.12 -17.74
CA VAL A 565 -2.58 -16.11 -18.57
C VAL A 565 -2.84 -16.44 -20.03
N VAL A 566 -3.94 -15.93 -20.57
CA VAL A 566 -4.41 -16.25 -21.92
C VAL A 566 -3.34 -15.87 -22.94
N GLY A 567 -3.01 -16.77 -23.85
CA GLY A 567 -1.93 -16.60 -24.82
C GLY A 567 -0.55 -17.11 -24.35
N LEU A 568 -0.43 -17.53 -23.08
CA LEU A 568 0.72 -18.27 -22.56
C LEU A 568 0.28 -19.64 -22.00
N ASP A 569 -0.76 -19.64 -21.16
CA ASP A 569 -1.30 -20.79 -20.45
C ASP A 569 -2.77 -20.50 -20.07
N ASP A 570 -3.69 -21.04 -20.85
CA ASP A 570 -5.13 -20.72 -20.80
C ASP A 570 -5.87 -21.48 -19.67
N GLU A 571 -5.20 -22.39 -18.96
CA GLU A 571 -5.78 -23.18 -17.86
C GLU A 571 -5.82 -22.40 -16.53
N TRP A 572 -6.93 -22.53 -15.80
CA TRP A 572 -7.06 -21.96 -14.45
C TRP A 572 -6.26 -22.78 -13.42
N ARG A 573 -5.25 -22.16 -12.81
CA ARG A 573 -4.54 -22.70 -11.64
C ARG A 573 -4.98 -22.00 -10.36
N ILE A 574 -5.33 -22.78 -9.35
CA ILE A 574 -5.56 -22.28 -7.98
C ILE A 574 -4.20 -22.25 -7.27
N VAL A 575 -3.92 -21.15 -6.57
CA VAL A 575 -2.71 -20.97 -5.76
C VAL A 575 -3.08 -20.46 -4.37
N THR A 576 -2.37 -20.95 -3.35
CA THR A 576 -2.62 -20.67 -1.92
C THR A 576 -1.30 -20.29 -1.24
N PRO A 577 -1.29 -19.65 -0.06
CA PRO A 577 -0.05 -19.39 0.71
C PRO A 577 0.79 -20.65 1.00
N TYR A 578 0.20 -21.84 0.81
CA TYR A 578 0.72 -23.14 1.21
C TYR A 578 1.30 -23.94 0.03
N ASP A 579 0.68 -23.86 -1.16
CA ASP A 579 1.08 -24.60 -2.38
C ASP A 579 1.50 -23.66 -3.54
N SER A 580 1.87 -22.40 -3.23
CA SER A 580 2.30 -21.39 -4.21
C SER A 580 3.78 -21.44 -4.60
N ASN A 581 4.60 -22.27 -3.95
CA ASN A 581 6.08 -22.16 -3.97
C ASN A 581 6.60 -20.74 -3.66
N GLY A 582 5.86 -19.96 -2.86
CA GLY A 582 6.21 -18.56 -2.53
C GLY A 582 5.62 -17.50 -3.46
N MET A 583 4.80 -17.87 -4.46
CA MET A 583 4.01 -16.89 -5.23
C MET A 583 2.93 -16.19 -4.39
N ILE A 584 2.66 -16.63 -3.16
CA ILE A 584 1.82 -15.90 -2.20
C ILE A 584 2.62 -15.75 -0.91
N ASP A 585 2.69 -14.53 -0.38
CA ASP A 585 3.43 -14.21 0.83
C ASP A 585 2.57 -14.29 2.12
N SER A 586 3.19 -14.05 3.27
CA SER A 586 2.52 -14.01 4.59
C SER A 586 1.40 -12.98 4.67
N ASN A 587 1.44 -11.95 3.83
CA ASN A 587 0.47 -10.86 3.78
C ASN A 587 -0.64 -11.14 2.75
N GLY A 588 -0.69 -12.37 2.21
CA GLY A 588 -1.70 -12.78 1.24
C GLY A 588 -1.60 -12.09 -0.12
N LEU A 589 -0.45 -11.49 -0.47
CA LEU A 589 -0.24 -10.91 -1.79
C LEU A 589 0.17 -11.98 -2.79
N LEU A 590 -0.46 -11.98 -3.96
CA LEU A 590 -0.09 -12.85 -5.09
C LEU A 590 0.99 -12.16 -5.94
N HIS A 591 2.20 -12.71 -5.94
CA HIS A 591 3.31 -12.34 -6.80
C HIS A 591 3.33 -13.26 -8.03
N LEU A 592 3.01 -12.72 -9.21
CA LEU A 592 2.95 -13.44 -10.48
C LEU A 592 4.11 -13.01 -11.41
N PRO A 593 5.23 -13.74 -11.45
CA PRO A 593 6.33 -13.49 -12.37
C PRO A 593 6.09 -14.14 -13.74
N LEU A 594 6.12 -13.33 -14.80
CA LEU A 594 6.01 -13.74 -16.21
C LEU A 594 7.34 -13.44 -16.90
N ILE A 595 8.13 -14.48 -17.16
CA ILE A 595 9.56 -14.34 -17.52
C ILE A 595 9.77 -14.68 -19.00
N SER A 596 10.54 -13.83 -19.71
CA SER A 596 10.92 -14.05 -21.12
C SER A 596 9.73 -14.30 -22.06
N LEU A 597 8.67 -13.50 -21.90
CA LEU A 597 7.52 -13.49 -22.80
C LEU A 597 7.95 -13.17 -24.25
N ARG A 598 7.14 -13.59 -25.22
CA ARG A 598 7.35 -13.33 -26.66
C ARG A 598 6.50 -12.15 -27.12
N PRO A 599 6.82 -11.49 -28.26
CA PRO A 599 5.90 -10.56 -28.90
C PRO A 599 4.52 -11.19 -29.09
N GLY A 600 3.48 -10.42 -28.75
CA GLY A 600 2.10 -10.92 -28.65
C GLY A 600 1.29 -10.19 -27.57
N HIS A 601 0.00 -10.50 -27.53
CA HIS A 601 -0.97 -10.02 -26.57
C HIS A 601 -1.26 -11.11 -25.53
N TYR A 602 -1.30 -10.76 -24.25
CA TYR A 602 -1.61 -11.67 -23.15
C TYR A 602 -2.67 -11.08 -22.23
N GLU A 603 -3.69 -11.85 -21.84
CA GLU A 603 -4.65 -11.45 -20.81
C GLU A 603 -4.35 -12.18 -19.49
N VAL A 604 -3.91 -11.43 -18.48
CA VAL A 604 -3.74 -11.95 -17.12
C VAL A 604 -5.08 -11.87 -16.39
N GLU A 605 -5.69 -13.02 -16.11
CA GLU A 605 -6.94 -13.11 -15.38
C GLU A 605 -6.72 -13.60 -13.95
N VAL A 606 -7.14 -12.81 -12.97
CA VAL A 606 -7.03 -13.15 -11.55
C VAL A 606 -8.39 -13.09 -10.86
N GLN A 607 -8.72 -14.10 -10.08
CA GLN A 607 -9.77 -14.05 -9.06
C GLN A 607 -9.20 -14.36 -7.68
N ALA A 608 -9.86 -13.85 -6.64
CA ALA A 608 -9.56 -14.18 -5.26
C ALA A 608 -10.84 -14.59 -4.53
N SER A 609 -10.70 -15.46 -3.52
CA SER A 609 -11.77 -15.91 -2.63
C SER A 609 -11.22 -16.25 -1.23
N MET A 610 -12.10 -16.32 -0.24
CA MET A 610 -11.78 -16.91 1.07
C MET A 610 -11.93 -18.44 1.08
N LEU A 611 -12.45 -19.02 -0.01
CA LEU A 611 -12.85 -20.41 -0.13
C LEU A 611 -12.29 -20.98 -1.44
N PRO A 612 -11.70 -22.18 -1.46
CA PRO A 612 -11.00 -22.72 -2.62
C PRO A 612 -11.91 -23.06 -3.81
N ASP A 613 -13.21 -23.16 -3.58
CA ASP A 613 -14.23 -23.63 -4.53
C ASP A 613 -15.27 -22.56 -4.90
N GLU A 614 -15.53 -21.56 -4.04
CA GLU A 614 -16.47 -20.48 -4.31
C GLU A 614 -15.80 -19.31 -5.05
N TRP A 615 -15.95 -19.25 -6.38
CA TRP A 615 -15.32 -18.24 -7.26
C TRP A 615 -16.31 -17.19 -7.76
N ASP A 616 -17.04 -16.62 -6.81
CA ASP A 616 -18.28 -15.85 -6.94
C ASP A 616 -18.17 -14.44 -7.56
N THR A 617 -17.02 -14.11 -8.13
CA THR A 617 -16.67 -12.81 -8.71
C THR A 617 -16.49 -12.90 -10.22
N LYS A 618 -16.38 -11.75 -10.91
CA LYS A 618 -15.81 -11.72 -12.26
C LYS A 618 -14.27 -11.67 -12.14
N PRO A 619 -13.52 -12.30 -13.08
CA PRO A 619 -12.09 -12.08 -13.20
C PRO A 619 -11.71 -10.60 -13.23
N TYR A 620 -10.65 -10.25 -12.52
CA TYR A 620 -9.89 -9.04 -12.78
C TYR A 620 -8.95 -9.35 -13.95
N VAL A 621 -9.26 -8.77 -15.11
CA VAL A 621 -8.47 -8.93 -16.35
C VAL A 621 -7.50 -7.75 -16.47
N TRP A 622 -6.27 -8.03 -16.89
CA TRP A 622 -5.25 -7.02 -17.14
C TRP A 622 -4.33 -7.46 -18.30
N THR A 623 -4.14 -6.63 -19.32
CA THR A 623 -3.45 -7.03 -20.56
C THR A 623 -1.96 -6.68 -20.56
N ILE A 624 -1.16 -7.48 -21.25
CA ILE A 624 0.26 -7.20 -21.52
C ILE A 624 0.48 -7.32 -23.02
N ASP A 625 0.89 -6.24 -23.65
CA ASP A 625 1.09 -6.15 -25.09
C ASP A 625 2.58 -5.95 -25.38
N ILE A 626 3.24 -6.99 -25.91
CA ILE A 626 4.67 -6.97 -26.21
C ILE A 626 4.87 -6.76 -27.70
N ASN A 627 5.43 -5.61 -28.04
CA ASN A 627 5.66 -5.18 -29.42
C ASN A 627 6.78 -5.98 -30.09
N GLU A 628 6.65 -6.23 -31.41
CA GLU A 628 7.76 -6.77 -32.19
C GLU A 628 8.93 -5.77 -32.27
N PRO A 629 10.19 -6.24 -32.26
CA PRO A 629 11.33 -5.34 -32.41
C PRO A 629 11.35 -4.70 -33.80
N TRP A 630 11.61 -3.40 -33.86
CA TRP A 630 11.51 -2.57 -35.09
C TRP A 630 12.23 -3.15 -36.33
N TRP A 631 13.35 -3.84 -36.14
CA TRP A 631 14.13 -4.47 -37.20
C TRP A 631 13.44 -5.69 -37.86
N ARG A 632 12.41 -6.26 -37.23
CA ARG A 632 11.60 -7.37 -37.73
C ARG A 632 10.36 -6.91 -38.52
N THR A 633 10.07 -5.61 -38.56
CA THR A 633 8.92 -5.08 -39.31
C THR A 633 9.02 -5.38 -40.80
N THR A 634 7.88 -5.60 -41.47
CA THR A 634 7.79 -5.84 -42.91
C THR A 634 8.49 -4.76 -43.74
N GLY A 635 8.43 -3.50 -43.28
CA GLY A 635 9.12 -2.36 -43.90
C GLY A 635 10.65 -2.46 -43.82
N MET A 636 11.20 -2.93 -42.70
CA MET A 636 12.65 -3.16 -42.57
C MET A 636 13.12 -4.34 -43.43
N PHE A 637 12.35 -5.43 -43.52
CA PHE A 637 12.67 -6.51 -44.46
C PHE A 637 12.62 -6.05 -45.93
N ALA A 638 11.64 -5.21 -46.30
CA ALA A 638 11.59 -4.60 -47.63
C ALA A 638 12.78 -3.67 -47.89
N LEU A 639 13.21 -2.87 -46.90
CA LEU A 639 14.38 -1.99 -47.00
C LEU A 639 15.68 -2.77 -47.13
N PHE A 640 15.88 -3.84 -46.35
CA PHE A 640 17.05 -4.71 -46.47
C PHE A 640 17.06 -5.44 -47.83
N GLY A 641 15.90 -5.92 -48.29
CA GLY A 641 15.73 -6.51 -49.63
C GLY A 641 16.13 -5.51 -50.73
N LEU A 642 15.59 -4.29 -50.69
CA LEU A 642 15.93 -3.20 -51.59
C LEU A 642 17.44 -2.95 -51.61
N LEU A 643 18.05 -2.79 -50.43
CA LEU A 643 19.47 -2.50 -50.27
C LEU A 643 20.35 -3.64 -50.81
N VAL A 644 19.95 -4.90 -50.64
CA VAL A 644 20.61 -6.06 -51.26
C VAL A 644 20.49 -6.00 -52.79
N THR A 645 19.32 -5.70 -53.36
CA THR A 645 19.21 -5.49 -54.83
C THR A 645 20.09 -4.34 -55.32
N VAL A 646 20.16 -3.22 -54.60
CA VAL A 646 21.03 -2.09 -54.96
C VAL A 646 22.51 -2.49 -54.91
N LEU A 647 22.94 -3.26 -53.91
CA LEU A 647 24.30 -3.81 -53.85
C LEU A 647 24.60 -4.79 -54.99
N ILE A 648 23.63 -5.64 -55.37
CA ILE A 648 23.77 -6.55 -56.52
C ILE A 648 23.89 -5.74 -57.83
N PHE A 649 23.02 -4.75 -58.06
CA PHE A 649 23.09 -3.88 -59.23
C PHE A 649 24.41 -3.07 -59.28
N ALA A 650 24.86 -2.54 -58.14
CA ALA A 650 26.15 -1.84 -58.05
C ALA A 650 27.34 -2.77 -58.32
N ASN A 651 27.29 -4.02 -57.84
CA ASN A 651 28.32 -5.03 -58.10
C ASN A 651 28.36 -5.44 -59.58
N VAL A 652 27.20 -5.70 -60.19
CA VAL A 652 27.07 -5.99 -61.63
C VAL A 652 27.55 -4.81 -62.47
N PHE A 653 27.17 -3.58 -62.14
CA PHE A 653 27.64 -2.38 -62.84
C PHE A 653 29.16 -2.19 -62.70
N TYR A 654 29.71 -2.41 -61.51
CA TYR A 654 31.16 -2.38 -61.29
C TYR A 654 31.88 -3.47 -62.08
N TYR A 655 31.34 -4.70 -62.10
CA TYR A 655 31.86 -5.80 -62.89
C TYR A 655 31.87 -5.48 -64.39
N MET A 656 30.75 -4.98 -64.95
CA MET A 656 30.66 -4.55 -66.34
C MET A 656 31.65 -3.42 -66.67
N LYS A 657 31.77 -2.41 -65.79
CA LYS A 657 32.76 -1.33 -65.96
C LYS A 657 34.19 -1.85 -65.96
N ASN A 658 34.52 -2.78 -65.06
CA ASN A 658 35.84 -3.36 -64.93
C ASN A 658 36.15 -4.34 -66.09
N ALA A 659 35.15 -5.05 -66.62
CA ALA A 659 35.26 -5.86 -67.83
C ALA A 659 35.54 -4.99 -69.07
N ASN A 660 34.83 -3.86 -69.23
CA ASN A 660 35.09 -2.91 -70.32
C ASN A 660 36.50 -2.29 -70.23
N LEU A 661 36.96 -1.93 -69.02
CA LEU A 661 38.33 -1.44 -68.81
C LEU A 661 39.40 -2.51 -69.12
N ARG A 662 39.12 -3.79 -68.84
CA ARG A 662 40.00 -4.92 -69.24
C ARG A 662 40.00 -5.12 -70.76
N ALA A 663 38.86 -4.99 -71.42
CA ALA A 663 38.78 -5.06 -72.89
C ALA A 663 39.60 -3.94 -73.55
N GLN A 664 39.55 -2.72 -73.00
CA GLN A 664 40.38 -1.61 -73.45
C GLN A 664 41.88 -1.91 -73.23
N ARG A 665 42.29 -2.32 -72.03
CA ARG A 665 43.70 -2.67 -71.75
C ARG A 665 44.23 -3.77 -72.65
N ASN A 666 43.48 -4.85 -72.87
CA ASN A 666 43.90 -5.92 -73.79
C ASN A 666 44.11 -5.39 -75.23
N SER A 667 43.32 -4.42 -75.68
CA SER A 667 43.51 -3.79 -77.00
C SER A 667 44.73 -2.87 -77.06
N GLU A 668 45.06 -2.19 -75.95
CA GLU A 668 46.26 -1.36 -75.81
C GLU A 668 47.53 -2.22 -75.69
N GLU A 669 47.51 -3.28 -74.88
CA GLU A 669 48.61 -4.23 -74.67
C GLU A 669 48.99 -4.96 -75.97
N VAL A 670 48.01 -5.38 -76.79
CA VAL A 670 48.28 -5.93 -78.13
C VAL A 670 48.93 -4.89 -79.06
N MET A 671 48.62 -3.61 -78.92
CA MET A 671 49.32 -2.54 -79.65
C MET A 671 50.72 -2.25 -79.07
N LEU A 672 50.89 -2.39 -77.76
CA LEU A 672 52.13 -2.15 -77.02
C LEU A 672 53.18 -3.23 -77.29
N VAL A 673 52.81 -4.51 -77.25
CA VAL A 673 53.68 -5.64 -77.65
C VAL A 673 54.17 -5.45 -79.09
N LYS A 674 53.30 -4.95 -79.98
CA LYS A 674 53.64 -4.66 -81.39
C LYS A 674 54.61 -3.47 -81.55
N ARG A 675 54.69 -2.56 -80.58
CA ARG A 675 55.72 -1.51 -80.51
C ARG A 675 57.00 -2.01 -79.85
N ILE A 676 56.89 -2.83 -78.79
CA ILE A 676 58.01 -3.42 -78.05
C ILE A 676 58.85 -4.31 -78.97
N TYR A 677 58.24 -5.16 -79.80
CA TYR A 677 58.97 -5.97 -80.79
C TYR A 677 59.81 -5.09 -81.75
N ASN A 678 59.25 -3.98 -82.23
CA ASN A 678 59.95 -3.01 -83.09
C ASN A 678 60.97 -2.12 -82.36
N PHE A 679 61.15 -2.29 -81.04
CA PHE A 679 62.02 -1.45 -80.20
C PHE A 679 63.14 -2.27 -79.55
N VAL A 680 62.86 -3.53 -79.17
CA VAL A 680 63.84 -4.49 -78.61
C VAL A 680 64.93 -4.85 -79.63
N GLU A 681 64.62 -4.84 -80.92
CA GLU A 681 65.59 -5.09 -82.01
C GLU A 681 66.65 -3.97 -82.19
N ARG A 682 66.56 -2.86 -81.43
CA ARG A 682 67.41 -1.67 -81.63
C ARG A 682 68.43 -1.34 -80.54
N ILE A 683 68.43 -2.05 -79.41
CA ILE A 683 69.34 -1.76 -78.29
C ILE A 683 69.90 -3.05 -77.68
N GLU A 684 70.75 -3.75 -78.44
CA GLU A 684 71.88 -4.47 -77.83
C GLU A 684 72.97 -3.42 -77.51
N GLY A 685 73.29 -3.22 -76.23
CA GLY A 685 74.25 -2.18 -75.82
C GLY A 685 74.41 -2.05 -74.30
N ARG A 686 75.45 -2.69 -73.76
CA ARG A 686 75.99 -2.60 -72.38
C ARG A 686 76.78 -1.26 -72.18
N GLU A 687 77.15 -0.76 -70.99
CA GLU A 687 77.14 -1.24 -69.58
C GLU A 687 77.35 -0.09 -68.55
N GLU A 688 77.04 -0.31 -67.26
CA GLU A 688 77.67 0.27 -66.03
C GLU A 688 77.61 1.82 -65.78
N ILE A 689 77.86 2.47 -64.60
CA ILE A 689 78.34 2.17 -63.20
C ILE A 689 77.89 3.37 -62.27
N ILE A 690 77.81 3.46 -60.92
CA ILE A 690 77.97 2.63 -59.69
C ILE A 690 77.19 3.28 -58.47
N GLU A 691 77.47 2.91 -57.19
CA GLU A 691 76.88 3.42 -55.91
C GLU A 691 77.82 4.52 -55.23
N PRO A 692 77.98 4.79 -53.88
CA PRO A 692 77.45 4.18 -52.62
C PRO A 692 77.04 5.10 -51.40
N ALA A 693 76.50 4.46 -50.33
CA ALA A 693 76.72 4.75 -48.86
C ALA A 693 76.19 6.05 -48.16
N ALA A 694 76.04 6.18 -46.83
CA ALA A 694 75.83 5.33 -45.61
C ALA A 694 75.51 6.28 -44.39
N ASP A 695 75.36 5.98 -43.08
CA ASP A 695 75.50 4.78 -42.21
C ASP A 695 74.50 4.82 -40.97
N ASN A 696 74.93 4.56 -39.71
CA ASN A 696 74.12 4.11 -38.54
C ASN A 696 74.46 4.89 -37.22
N TYR A 697 74.30 4.49 -35.92
CA TYR A 697 74.09 3.23 -35.16
C TYR A 697 73.57 3.46 -33.69
N ALA A 698 73.21 2.35 -32.98
CA ALA A 698 73.19 2.14 -31.50
C ALA A 698 72.07 2.78 -30.61
N SER A 699 71.70 2.30 -29.39
CA SER A 699 71.74 0.95 -28.75
C SER A 699 71.06 0.89 -27.34
N ALA A 700 70.43 -0.25 -26.96
CA ALA A 700 70.20 -0.80 -25.59
C ALA A 700 69.33 -0.05 -24.53
N ASP A 701 68.74 -0.65 -23.46
CA ASP A 701 68.12 -1.98 -23.17
C ASP A 701 67.35 -1.98 -21.80
N MET A 702 66.47 -2.98 -21.53
CA MET A 702 65.95 -3.54 -20.24
C MET A 702 64.91 -2.85 -19.27
N SER A 703 63.84 -3.63 -18.95
CA SER A 703 63.18 -3.96 -17.64
C SER A 703 62.32 -3.01 -16.73
N VAL A 704 61.02 -3.41 -16.54
CA VAL A 704 60.22 -3.63 -15.27
C VAL A 704 59.67 -2.48 -14.35
N MET A 705 58.35 -2.58 -14.04
CA MET A 705 57.46 -2.05 -12.92
C MET A 705 57.97 -0.94 -11.95
N ASN A 706 57.22 0.13 -11.60
CA ASN A 706 55.99 0.13 -10.75
C ASN A 706 55.25 1.52 -10.62
N ASP A 707 54.01 1.49 -10.09
CA ASP A 707 53.23 2.51 -9.33
C ASP A 707 52.72 3.90 -9.86
N LEU A 708 51.39 4.07 -9.72
CA LEU A 708 50.53 5.28 -9.60
C LEU A 708 50.25 6.21 -10.83
N ASP A 709 48.99 6.68 -10.92
CA ASP A 709 48.37 7.28 -12.13
C ASP A 709 48.28 8.84 -12.12
N PRO A 710 48.92 9.55 -13.08
CA PRO A 710 48.82 11.00 -13.25
C PRO A 710 47.41 11.56 -13.52
N ALA A 711 46.44 10.76 -13.96
CA ALA A 711 45.11 11.23 -14.35
C ALA A 711 44.32 11.86 -13.17
N PHE A 712 44.50 11.34 -11.95
CA PHE A 712 43.78 11.79 -10.75
C PHE A 712 44.08 13.26 -10.40
N VAL A 713 45.35 13.66 -10.43
CA VAL A 713 45.81 15.03 -10.11
C VAL A 713 45.21 16.06 -11.06
N LYS A 714 44.99 15.70 -12.33
CA LYS A 714 44.43 16.56 -13.37
C LYS A 714 42.93 16.80 -13.22
N ALA A 715 42.20 15.86 -12.62
CA ALA A 715 40.76 15.96 -12.37
C ALA A 715 40.44 16.85 -11.16
N ILE A 716 41.10 16.64 -10.02
CA ILE A 716 40.83 17.36 -8.76
C ILE A 716 40.96 18.88 -8.93
N ASN A 717 42.00 19.35 -9.60
CA ASN A 717 42.27 20.79 -9.74
C ASN A 717 41.21 21.54 -10.58
N LYS A 718 40.57 20.87 -11.56
CA LYS A 718 39.44 21.46 -12.30
C LYS A 718 38.19 21.62 -11.43
N VAL A 719 37.85 20.59 -10.66
CA VAL A 719 36.67 20.60 -9.77
C VAL A 719 36.79 21.71 -8.71
N LYS A 720 37.99 21.89 -8.14
CA LYS A 720 38.25 22.86 -7.07
C LYS A 720 37.95 24.32 -7.49
N MET A 721 38.25 24.70 -8.74
CA MET A 721 38.00 26.04 -9.29
C MET A 721 36.51 26.38 -9.39
N ILE A 722 35.68 25.42 -9.82
CA ILE A 722 34.25 25.63 -10.05
C ILE A 722 33.48 25.73 -8.72
N VAL A 723 33.84 24.89 -7.74
CA VAL A 723 33.26 24.93 -6.39
C VAL A 723 33.54 26.26 -5.67
N MET A 724 34.61 26.97 -6.02
CA MET A 724 34.97 28.27 -5.46
C MET A 724 34.32 29.48 -6.17
N THR A 725 33.75 29.33 -7.36
CA THR A 725 33.26 30.46 -8.19
C THR A 725 31.74 30.58 -8.31
N GLU A 726 30.97 29.49 -8.17
CA GLU A 726 29.50 29.59 -8.24
C GLU A 726 28.84 30.07 -6.93
N ARG A 727 28.06 31.18 -7.00
CA ARG A 727 27.35 31.76 -5.85
C ARG A 727 26.14 30.97 -5.35
N ASN A 728 25.62 29.97 -6.08
CA ASN A 728 24.32 29.34 -5.77
C ASN A 728 24.42 27.85 -5.39
N LYS A 729 24.88 27.60 -4.15
CA LYS A 729 25.34 26.28 -3.66
C LYS A 729 24.27 25.17 -3.57
N LYS A 730 22.97 25.45 -3.77
CA LYS A 730 21.87 24.47 -3.62
C LYS A 730 21.69 23.47 -4.78
N LYS A 731 22.45 23.56 -5.89
CA LYS A 731 22.30 22.68 -7.07
C LYS A 731 23.54 21.82 -7.43
N MET A 732 24.47 21.64 -6.49
CA MET A 732 25.70 20.85 -6.68
C MET A 732 25.40 19.33 -6.56
N ASN A 733 25.72 18.51 -7.57
CA ASN A 733 25.55 17.05 -7.52
C ASN A 733 26.64 16.29 -8.29
N MET A 734 26.77 14.99 -8.02
CA MET A 734 27.88 14.14 -8.53
C MET A 734 27.97 14.13 -10.06
N ARG A 735 26.82 14.14 -10.76
CA ARG A 735 26.75 14.13 -12.24
C ARG A 735 27.20 15.45 -12.87
N ARG A 736 27.08 16.58 -12.16
CA ARG A 736 27.69 17.86 -12.59
C ARG A 736 29.19 17.89 -12.31
N LEU A 737 29.64 17.33 -11.18
CA LEU A 737 31.06 17.27 -10.81
C LEU A 737 31.88 16.38 -11.75
N SER A 738 31.35 15.21 -12.15
CA SER A 738 31.99 14.32 -13.14
C SER A 738 32.11 14.99 -14.51
N ASN A 739 31.04 15.62 -14.98
CA ASN A 739 31.02 16.34 -16.26
C ASN A 739 32.03 17.51 -16.25
N ALA A 740 32.16 18.24 -15.14
CA ALA A 740 33.14 19.30 -14.96
C ALA A 740 34.60 18.79 -14.92
N ALA A 741 34.82 17.58 -14.40
CA ALA A 741 36.11 16.89 -14.49
C ALA A 741 36.44 16.39 -15.92
N GLY A 742 35.43 16.27 -16.79
CA GLY A 742 35.54 15.70 -18.13
C GLY A 742 35.52 14.16 -18.13
N LEU A 743 34.85 13.55 -17.14
CA LEU A 743 34.82 12.10 -16.93
C LEU A 743 33.38 11.57 -16.80
N ASP A 744 33.19 10.32 -17.21
CA ASP A 744 31.96 9.57 -16.96
C ASP A 744 31.64 9.49 -15.44
N PRO A 745 30.36 9.61 -15.02
CA PRO A 745 29.99 9.56 -13.60
C PRO A 745 30.46 8.30 -12.85
N LYS A 746 30.46 7.12 -13.48
CA LYS A 746 30.86 5.85 -12.86
C LYS A 746 32.39 5.79 -12.72
N ARG A 747 33.13 6.22 -13.75
CA ARG A 747 34.60 6.30 -13.70
C ARG A 747 35.11 7.37 -12.72
N PHE A 748 34.42 8.51 -12.63
CA PHE A 748 34.69 9.55 -11.64
C PHE A 748 34.39 9.08 -10.21
N TYR A 749 33.30 8.35 -10.01
CA TYR A 749 32.96 7.76 -8.71
C TYR A 749 34.02 6.76 -8.22
N GLN A 750 34.53 5.89 -9.11
CA GLN A 750 35.62 4.96 -8.79
C GLN A 750 36.90 5.72 -8.37
N LEU A 751 37.39 6.63 -9.22
CA LEU A 751 38.58 7.47 -8.94
C LEU A 751 38.51 8.24 -7.61
N VAL A 752 37.30 8.63 -7.17
CA VAL A 752 37.07 9.32 -5.88
C VAL A 752 37.06 8.34 -4.70
N MET A 753 36.53 7.13 -4.86
CA MET A 753 36.48 6.13 -3.79
C MET A 753 37.85 5.48 -3.52
N ASP A 754 38.65 5.25 -4.55
CA ASP A 754 39.90 4.49 -4.45
C ASP A 754 41.05 5.24 -3.72
N ASN A 755 40.87 6.54 -3.39
CA ASN A 755 41.97 7.39 -2.91
C ASN A 755 41.70 8.23 -1.63
N ILE A 756 40.49 8.25 -1.05
CA ILE A 756 40.23 9.04 0.18
C ILE A 756 39.36 8.27 1.20
N PHE A 757 39.99 7.84 2.29
CA PHE A 757 39.32 7.27 3.47
C PHE A 757 38.53 8.31 4.27
N LYS A 758 37.35 8.72 3.78
CA LYS A 758 36.19 9.25 4.55
C LYS A 758 35.05 9.60 3.60
N SER A 759 33.80 9.46 4.06
CA SER A 759 32.61 9.87 3.32
C SER A 759 32.69 11.35 2.87
N PRO A 760 32.23 11.71 1.64
CA PRO A 760 32.15 13.10 1.21
C PRO A 760 31.34 14.01 2.15
N ALA A 761 30.33 13.46 2.85
CA ALA A 761 29.59 14.21 3.86
C ALA A 761 30.44 14.55 5.10
N THR A 762 31.39 13.66 5.46
CA THR A 762 32.38 13.90 6.53
C THR A 762 33.36 14.99 6.12
N LEU A 763 33.87 14.98 4.89
CA LEU A 763 34.74 16.04 4.36
C LEU A 763 34.04 17.41 4.35
N ILE A 764 32.80 17.46 3.87
CA ILE A 764 31.99 18.69 3.87
C ILE A 764 31.73 19.16 5.32
N LYS A 765 31.47 18.25 6.27
CA LYS A 765 31.31 18.58 7.69
C LYS A 765 32.60 19.10 8.32
N GLU A 766 33.75 18.45 8.07
CA GLU A 766 35.05 18.87 8.60
C GLU A 766 35.44 20.27 8.09
N ALA A 767 35.25 20.56 6.79
CA ALA A 767 35.49 21.88 6.21
C ALA A 767 34.57 22.97 6.76
N ARG A 768 33.25 22.71 6.87
CA ARG A 768 32.29 23.68 7.46
C ARG A 768 32.60 23.99 8.93
N VAL A 769 33.10 23.01 9.68
CA VAL A 769 33.53 23.21 11.08
C VAL A 769 34.80 24.06 11.17
N GLU A 770 35.72 23.98 10.20
CA GLU A 770 36.94 24.81 10.16
C GLU A 770 36.68 26.25 9.74
N ASP A 771 35.79 26.48 8.77
CA ASP A 771 35.37 27.85 8.43
C ASP A 771 34.59 28.49 9.60
N ALA A 772 33.79 27.71 10.32
CA ALA A 772 33.14 28.18 11.55
C ALA A 772 34.14 28.52 12.66
N GLU A 773 35.25 27.79 12.82
CA GLU A 773 36.33 28.16 13.76
C GLU A 773 36.93 29.53 13.39
N LYS A 774 37.23 29.75 12.12
CA LYS A 774 37.76 31.04 11.62
C LYS A 774 36.76 32.18 11.87
N MET A 775 35.46 31.95 11.66
CA MET A 775 34.41 32.94 11.93
C MET A 775 34.23 33.24 13.43
N LEU A 776 34.26 32.22 14.31
CA LEU A 776 34.19 32.39 15.76
C LEU A 776 35.37 33.23 16.30
N ARG A 777 36.55 33.10 15.68
CA ARG A 777 37.74 33.93 15.97
C ARG A 777 37.64 35.33 15.35
N ASN A 778 37.21 35.47 14.10
CA ASN A 778 37.39 36.72 13.35
C ASN A 778 36.15 37.63 13.36
N THR A 779 35.01 37.18 13.88
CA THR A 779 33.74 37.93 13.88
C THR A 779 33.06 37.96 15.26
N LYS A 780 32.25 39.00 15.49
CA LYS A 780 31.33 39.10 16.63
C LYS A 780 29.91 38.57 16.32
N ALA A 781 29.68 37.98 15.15
CA ALA A 781 28.38 37.45 14.74
C ALA A 781 27.89 36.35 15.70
N SER A 782 26.58 36.21 15.85
CA SER A 782 25.96 35.19 16.71
C SER A 782 26.29 33.76 16.25
N ILE A 783 26.07 32.79 17.14
CA ILE A 783 26.25 31.36 16.84
C ILE A 783 25.29 30.90 15.74
N GLU A 784 24.10 31.50 15.66
CA GLU A 784 23.08 31.19 14.65
C GLU A 784 23.44 31.77 13.28
N GLU A 785 23.97 32.99 13.22
CA GLU A 785 24.51 33.58 11.99
C GLU A 785 25.72 32.79 11.47
N ILE A 786 26.67 32.42 12.33
CA ILE A 786 27.83 31.61 11.94
C ILE A 786 27.40 30.21 11.47
N SER A 787 26.42 29.59 12.15
CA SER A 787 25.81 28.32 11.71
C SER A 787 25.25 28.42 10.29
N LYS A 788 24.54 29.52 9.99
CA LYS A 788 23.88 29.81 8.72
C LYS A 788 24.88 30.12 7.60
N GLU A 789 25.88 30.97 7.85
CA GLU A 789 26.92 31.31 6.87
C GLU A 789 27.83 30.11 6.54
N CYS A 790 28.19 29.31 7.55
CA CYS A 790 28.93 28.06 7.33
C CYS A 790 28.06 26.93 6.74
N GLY A 791 26.76 27.16 6.52
CA GLY A 791 25.87 26.24 5.83
C GLY A 791 25.55 24.97 6.62
N PHE A 792 25.42 25.05 7.95
CA PHE A 792 24.84 23.97 8.74
C PHE A 792 23.30 23.97 8.61
N VAL A 793 22.67 22.81 8.79
CA VAL A 793 21.21 22.65 8.61
C VAL A 793 20.43 23.25 9.79
N SER A 794 21.03 23.27 10.99
CA SER A 794 20.47 23.96 12.17
C SER A 794 21.59 24.38 13.14
N PRO A 795 21.34 25.37 14.02
CA PRO A 795 22.26 25.73 15.11
C PRO A 795 22.60 24.55 16.01
N ASN A 796 21.63 23.69 16.34
CA ASN A 796 21.86 22.49 17.15
C ASN A 796 22.78 21.49 16.46
N TYR A 797 22.63 21.28 15.13
CA TYR A 797 23.53 20.42 14.37
C TYR A 797 24.94 21.02 14.21
N PHE A 798 25.06 22.35 14.15
CA PHE A 798 26.35 23.05 14.22
C PHE A 798 27.02 22.84 15.59
N ILE A 799 26.32 23.10 16.69
CA ILE A 799 26.83 22.94 18.06
C ILE A 799 27.30 21.51 18.29
N ALA A 800 26.49 20.51 17.92
CA ALA A 800 26.87 19.10 18.02
C ALA A 800 28.08 18.74 17.15
N SER A 801 28.15 19.23 15.90
CA SER A 801 29.27 18.99 14.99
C SER A 801 30.59 19.64 15.47
N PHE A 802 30.51 20.84 16.04
CA PHE A 802 31.65 21.57 16.58
C PHE A 802 32.14 20.91 17.89
N PHE A 803 31.21 20.56 18.79
CA PHE A 803 31.51 19.82 20.02
C PHE A 803 32.13 18.45 19.73
N GLN A 804 31.68 17.74 18.68
CA GLN A 804 32.26 16.46 18.27
C GLN A 804 33.76 16.58 17.93
N LYS A 805 34.19 17.68 17.30
CA LYS A 805 35.59 17.94 16.93
C LYS A 805 36.42 18.54 18.08
N TYR A 806 35.97 19.65 18.68
CA TYR A 806 36.75 20.45 19.65
C TYR A 806 36.45 20.15 21.13
N LYS A 807 35.48 19.28 21.44
CA LYS A 807 35.04 18.88 22.80
C LYS A 807 34.57 20.04 23.71
N VAL A 808 34.23 21.19 23.11
CA VAL A 808 33.59 22.35 23.75
C VAL A 808 32.51 22.91 22.83
N THR A 809 31.54 23.64 23.38
CA THR A 809 30.50 24.31 22.58
C THR A 809 31.08 25.52 21.83
N PRO A 810 30.48 25.97 20.71
CA PRO A 810 30.92 27.18 20.01
C PRO A 810 30.99 28.43 20.91
N GLN A 811 30.08 28.55 21.89
CA GLN A 811 30.08 29.63 22.86
C GLN A 811 31.28 29.52 23.81
N ALA A 812 31.46 28.37 24.48
CA ALA A 812 32.60 28.15 25.37
C ALA A 812 33.96 28.14 24.64
N TYR A 813 33.99 27.97 23.32
CA TYR A 813 35.19 28.14 22.48
C TYR A 813 35.51 29.62 22.24
N ARG A 814 34.47 30.45 22.02
CA ARG A 814 34.57 31.91 21.88
C ARG A 814 34.92 32.60 23.20
N ASP A 815 34.42 32.10 24.32
CA ASP A 815 34.61 32.69 25.66
C ASP A 815 35.94 32.29 26.31
N LYS A 816 36.68 31.33 25.74
CA LYS A 816 38.05 30.97 26.11
C LYS A 816 39.10 31.83 25.39
N ARG A 817 38.90 33.15 25.35
CA ARG A 817 39.66 34.09 24.51
C ARG A 817 40.18 35.30 25.28
#